data_AF-A0A0G0EAR8-F1
#
_entry.id   AF-A0A0G0EAR8-F1
#
_cell.length_a   1.000
_cell.length_b   1.000
_cell.length_c   1.000
_cell.angle_alpha   90.00
_cell.angle_beta   90.00
_cell.angle_gamma   90.00
#
_symmetry.space_group_name_H-M   'P 1'
#
loop_
_entity.id
_entity.type
_entity.pdbx_description
1 polymer ?
#
loop_
_entity_poly.entity_id
_entity_poly.type
_entity_poly.pdbx_seq_one_letter_code
_entity_poly.pdbx_strand_id
1 'polypeptide(L)'
;KYGEDKVAQIGTFGTMMARGAIRDVARALAYPYTIGDRLSKMIPTGSQGIPMTIDYAMEIVPELKEAYEKEKDTKKIIDLAKKLEGCVRHISVHAAGVVISPLPLVEYVPLQYDPKGENKIITQYDMYNIEEAGLLKFDFLGIRNLSILADSVNLVKKFYNINIDIENIPLDDKKTFSLLAKGQTEGLFQLNGSGMTKYLKELKPTSIHDINAMVALYRPGPMESIPEYIKRKHNPILVKYLDPRMKKFLGESYGLIVYQDDLLFCAIELAGYNWEEADKFRKAVGKKIPKEMAAQREKFTKGIISNGQTPEFAEKLWKLFEPFQAYGFNKAHAASYGKVAYQTAYMKANYPVEYMTAILTAESGDVEKISQIIEECKNMDIPVLPPHINESYGGFTCLPNDKDIIISEENKSKKIRFGLYTIKNLGIDISDAIIRERKENGKFKSVSNFLDRIKHKNLNKKSMEALIKSGCMDEWADRGILLSNLEAMLEYNHETNKQDKNQISLFGNLKTEAPSFKLKDGPQATQAEKLLWEKELLGLYISGHPLDRIREKLESRDMNIKKIKDEVKNGIQITIAGIIETSRQVITKNNERMAFLKISDLTGSIEAVAFPSIFKECIDILVAEKCIALVGKISLRNGEKSIIIEAVKEI
;
A
#
# COMPACT_ATOMS: atom_id res chain seq x y z
N LYS A 1 -11.94 -29.91 15.56
CA LYS A 1 -13.24 -30.17 14.89
C LYS A 1 -13.21 -31.43 14.04
N TYR A 2 -12.25 -31.58 13.11
CA TYR A 2 -12.23 -32.69 12.15
C TYR A 2 -11.20 -33.80 12.46
N GLY A 3 -10.37 -33.63 13.49
CA GLY A 3 -9.20 -34.47 13.78
C GLY A 3 -7.91 -33.75 13.41
N GLU A 4 -6.86 -33.87 14.22
CA GLU A 4 -5.55 -33.24 13.98
C GLU A 4 -4.81 -33.94 12.82
N ASP A 5 -5.03 -35.23 12.68
CA ASP A 5 -4.50 -36.11 11.63
C ASP A 5 -5.21 -35.95 10.28
N LYS A 6 -6.31 -35.20 10.22
CA LYS A 6 -7.16 -35.02 9.01
C LYS A 6 -7.10 -33.63 8.40
N VAL A 7 -6.32 -32.73 8.99
CA VAL A 7 -6.22 -31.34 8.55
C VAL A 7 -4.77 -30.92 8.49
N ALA A 8 -4.34 -30.42 7.34
CA ALA A 8 -2.99 -29.89 7.14
C ALA A 8 -3.02 -28.68 6.22
N GLN A 9 -1.99 -27.83 6.31
CA GLN A 9 -1.78 -26.79 5.31
C GLN A 9 -1.15 -27.40 4.06
N ILE A 10 -1.40 -26.78 2.91
CA ILE A 10 -0.86 -27.25 1.65
C ILE A 10 0.60 -26.79 1.52
N GLY A 11 1.50 -27.69 1.16
CA GLY A 11 2.86 -27.34 0.78
C GLY A 11 2.89 -26.58 -0.55
N THR A 12 3.77 -25.60 -0.66
CA THR A 12 4.05 -24.90 -1.92
C THR A 12 5.53 -24.93 -2.22
N PHE A 13 5.86 -25.08 -3.50
CA PHE A 13 7.24 -25.14 -3.96
C PHE A 13 7.66 -23.81 -4.55
N GLY A 14 8.61 -23.13 -3.91
CA GLY A 14 9.22 -21.93 -4.46
C GLY A 14 10.16 -22.34 -5.59
N THR A 15 9.86 -21.93 -6.82
CA THR A 15 10.72 -22.18 -7.98
C THR A 15 11.71 -21.04 -8.22
N MET A 16 12.79 -21.36 -8.92
CA MET A 16 13.82 -20.41 -9.34
C MET A 16 13.29 -19.51 -10.45
N MET A 17 12.83 -18.31 -10.09
CA MET A 17 12.47 -17.26 -11.06
C MET A 17 13.72 -16.68 -11.74
N ALA A 18 13.61 -16.22 -12.99
CA ALA A 18 14.69 -15.67 -13.81
C ALA A 18 15.71 -14.79 -13.05
N ARG A 19 15.21 -13.78 -12.32
CA ARG A 19 16.02 -12.86 -11.50
C ARG A 19 16.77 -13.57 -10.36
N GLY A 20 16.09 -14.49 -9.67
CA GLY A 20 16.67 -15.27 -8.58
C GLY A 20 17.73 -16.24 -9.09
N ALA A 21 17.47 -16.90 -10.22
CA ALA A 21 18.40 -17.82 -10.86
C ALA A 21 19.72 -17.13 -11.23
N ILE A 22 19.67 -15.95 -11.84
CA ILE A 22 20.89 -15.18 -12.17
C ILE A 22 21.69 -14.82 -10.92
N ARG A 23 21.05 -14.30 -9.87
CA ARG A 23 21.75 -13.90 -8.64
C ARG A 23 22.42 -15.06 -7.94
N ASP A 24 21.75 -16.21 -7.88
CA ASP A 24 22.26 -17.38 -7.19
C ASP A 24 23.39 -18.05 -7.98
N VAL A 25 23.28 -18.13 -9.31
CA VAL A 25 24.37 -18.63 -10.17
C VAL A 25 25.60 -17.73 -10.08
N ALA A 26 25.41 -16.41 -10.16
CA ALA A 26 26.51 -15.46 -10.02
C ALA A 26 27.23 -15.63 -8.68
N ARG A 27 26.47 -15.82 -7.59
CA ARG A 27 27.00 -16.08 -6.25
C ARG A 27 27.72 -17.42 -6.16
N ALA A 28 27.16 -18.48 -6.71
CA ALA A 28 27.75 -19.82 -6.70
C ALA A 28 29.06 -19.89 -7.49
N LEU A 29 29.18 -19.08 -8.55
CA LEU A 29 30.41 -18.91 -9.33
C LEU A 29 31.40 -17.90 -8.72
N ALA A 30 31.12 -17.40 -7.51
CA ALA A 30 31.94 -16.44 -6.77
C ALA A 30 32.17 -15.08 -7.48
N TYR A 31 31.23 -14.65 -8.33
CA TYR A 31 31.26 -13.31 -8.88
C TYR A 31 30.86 -12.25 -7.84
N PRO A 32 31.35 -11.00 -7.96
CA PRO A 32 30.90 -9.89 -7.13
C PRO A 32 29.37 -9.72 -7.15
N TYR A 33 28.80 -9.40 -5.99
CA TYR A 33 27.35 -9.18 -5.82
C TYR A 33 26.80 -8.15 -6.82
N THR A 34 27.59 -7.13 -7.14
CA THR A 34 27.24 -6.08 -8.10
C THR A 34 26.93 -6.61 -9.49
N ILE A 35 27.63 -7.66 -9.96
CA ILE A 35 27.41 -8.25 -11.29
C ILE A 35 26.06 -8.98 -11.31
N GLY A 36 25.82 -9.86 -10.32
CA GLY A 36 24.56 -10.60 -10.21
C GLY A 36 23.36 -9.67 -10.03
N ASP A 37 23.50 -8.60 -9.24
CA ASP A 37 22.43 -7.62 -9.05
C ASP A 37 22.19 -6.75 -10.30
N ARG A 38 23.25 -6.34 -11.02
CA ARG A 38 23.13 -5.62 -12.30
C ARG A 38 22.34 -6.44 -13.32
N LEU A 39 22.74 -7.69 -13.56
CA LEU A 39 22.07 -8.57 -14.53
C LEU A 39 20.63 -8.89 -14.13
N SER A 40 20.40 -9.14 -12.83
CA SER A 40 19.05 -9.38 -12.32
C SER A 40 18.13 -8.17 -12.47
N LYS A 41 18.65 -6.94 -12.40
CA LYS A 41 17.86 -5.71 -12.59
C LYS A 41 17.51 -5.46 -14.06
N MET A 42 18.31 -5.96 -14.99
CA MET A 42 18.04 -5.89 -16.43
C MET A 42 16.84 -6.74 -16.86
N ILE A 43 16.61 -7.89 -16.21
CA ILE A 43 15.41 -8.71 -16.48
C ILE A 43 14.17 -7.96 -16.00
N PRO A 44 13.15 -7.71 -16.83
CA PRO A 44 11.92 -7.05 -16.41
C PRO A 44 11.10 -7.89 -15.40
N THR A 45 10.19 -7.26 -14.66
CA THR A 45 9.20 -8.03 -13.88
C THR A 45 8.19 -8.66 -14.83
N GLY A 46 7.79 -9.91 -14.56
CA GLY A 46 6.72 -10.57 -15.31
C GLY A 46 5.39 -9.81 -15.19
N SER A 47 4.51 -10.03 -16.17
CA SER A 47 3.13 -9.54 -16.17
C SER A 47 2.20 -10.56 -15.51
N GLN A 48 1.01 -10.13 -15.05
CA GLN A 48 0.06 -11.02 -14.38
C GLN A 48 -0.30 -12.22 -15.27
N GLY A 49 -0.01 -13.43 -14.77
CA GLY A 49 -0.31 -14.69 -15.46
C GLY A 49 0.73 -15.14 -16.49
N ILE A 50 1.81 -14.38 -16.73
CA ILE A 50 2.91 -14.78 -17.63
C ILE A 50 4.23 -14.68 -16.85
N PRO A 51 4.85 -15.81 -16.45
CA PRO A 51 6.14 -15.77 -15.79
C PRO A 51 7.19 -15.23 -16.75
N MET A 52 8.00 -14.27 -16.27
CA MET A 52 9.15 -13.77 -17.03
C MET A 52 10.22 -14.85 -17.04
N THR A 53 10.59 -15.30 -18.25
CA THR A 53 11.71 -16.22 -18.47
C THR A 53 12.95 -15.45 -18.90
N ILE A 54 14.14 -16.03 -18.70
CA ILE A 54 15.39 -15.44 -19.18
C ILE A 54 15.38 -15.27 -20.70
N ASP A 55 14.84 -16.23 -21.45
CA ASP A 55 14.77 -16.16 -22.91
C ASP A 55 13.90 -14.99 -23.37
N TYR A 56 12.70 -14.85 -22.81
CA TYR A 56 11.82 -13.73 -23.14
C TYR A 56 12.43 -12.39 -22.72
N ALA A 57 13.13 -12.33 -21.57
CA ALA A 57 13.82 -11.12 -21.13
C ALA A 57 14.90 -10.66 -22.13
N MET A 58 15.62 -11.57 -22.78
CA MET A 58 16.61 -11.23 -23.80
C MET A 58 15.99 -10.75 -25.12
N GLU A 59 14.77 -11.18 -25.43
CA GLU A 59 14.04 -10.69 -26.62
C GLU A 59 13.58 -9.24 -26.44
N ILE A 60 13.14 -8.89 -25.23
CA ILE A 60 12.55 -7.57 -24.94
C ILE A 60 13.57 -6.54 -24.44
N VAL A 61 14.74 -6.96 -23.93
CA VAL A 61 15.79 -6.07 -23.39
C VAL A 61 17.08 -6.20 -24.22
N PRO A 62 17.32 -5.29 -25.18
CA PRO A 62 18.53 -5.31 -26.01
C PRO A 62 19.83 -5.26 -25.20
N GLU A 63 19.85 -4.52 -24.08
CA GLU A 63 21.03 -4.37 -23.22
C GLU A 63 21.44 -5.70 -22.58
N LEU A 64 20.47 -6.54 -22.22
CA LEU A 64 20.73 -7.88 -21.66
C LEU A 64 21.33 -8.80 -22.72
N LYS A 65 20.80 -8.73 -23.95
CA LYS A 65 21.31 -9.49 -25.09
C LYS A 65 22.73 -9.06 -25.45
N GLU A 66 23.00 -7.76 -25.48
CA GLU A 66 24.32 -7.21 -25.73
C GLU A 66 25.33 -7.64 -24.66
N ALA A 67 24.95 -7.60 -23.37
CA ALA A 67 25.80 -8.08 -22.28
C ALA A 67 26.08 -9.59 -22.41
N TYR A 68 25.10 -10.39 -22.82
CA TYR A 68 25.26 -11.82 -23.10
C TYR A 68 26.23 -12.10 -24.26
N GLU A 69 26.22 -11.28 -25.32
CA GLU A 69 27.10 -11.46 -26.49
C GLU A 69 28.53 -10.95 -26.25
N LYS A 70 28.69 -9.82 -25.53
CA LYS A 70 29.99 -9.15 -25.36
C LYS A 70 30.77 -9.59 -24.13
N GLU A 71 30.09 -9.94 -23.03
CA GLU A 71 30.75 -10.25 -21.77
C GLU A 71 30.78 -11.77 -21.50
N LYS A 72 31.99 -12.35 -21.44
CA LYS A 72 32.17 -13.79 -21.23
C LYS A 72 31.56 -14.30 -19.92
N ASP A 73 31.69 -13.51 -18.85
CA ASP A 73 31.16 -13.85 -17.53
C ASP A 73 29.63 -13.86 -17.52
N THR A 74 29.01 -12.86 -18.14
CA THR A 74 27.55 -12.76 -18.28
C THR A 74 26.99 -13.92 -19.08
N LYS A 75 27.65 -14.31 -20.18
CA LYS A 75 27.27 -15.50 -20.94
C LYS A 75 27.24 -16.76 -20.08
N LYS A 76 28.30 -17.01 -19.32
CA LYS A 76 28.42 -18.18 -18.44
C LYS A 76 27.35 -18.19 -17.35
N ILE A 77 27.06 -17.04 -16.74
CA ILE A 77 26.02 -16.91 -15.72
C ILE A 77 24.64 -17.19 -16.32
N ILE A 78 24.31 -16.59 -17.47
CA ILE A 78 23.01 -16.73 -18.13
C ILE A 78 22.78 -18.17 -18.61
N ASP A 79 23.78 -18.81 -19.24
CA ASP A 79 23.65 -20.18 -19.74
C ASP A 79 23.35 -21.18 -18.62
N LEU A 80 23.97 -21.00 -17.45
CA LEU A 80 23.71 -21.82 -16.27
C LEU A 80 22.38 -21.45 -15.60
N ALA A 81 22.06 -20.16 -15.53
CA ALA A 81 20.79 -19.70 -14.95
C ALA A 81 19.58 -20.22 -15.74
N LYS A 82 19.65 -20.28 -17.08
CA LYS A 82 18.60 -20.89 -17.91
C LYS A 82 18.33 -22.35 -17.59
N LYS A 83 19.36 -23.11 -17.24
CA LYS A 83 19.21 -24.53 -16.86
C LYS A 83 18.58 -24.72 -15.49
N LEU A 84 18.70 -23.71 -14.62
CA LEU A 84 18.16 -23.74 -13.25
C LEU A 84 16.82 -23.02 -13.12
N GLU A 85 16.46 -22.18 -14.10
CA GLU A 85 15.16 -21.52 -14.16
C GLU A 85 14.03 -22.55 -14.12
N GLY A 86 13.04 -22.30 -13.26
CA GLY A 86 11.90 -23.20 -13.06
C GLY A 86 12.17 -24.39 -12.13
N CYS A 87 13.42 -24.69 -11.77
CA CYS A 87 13.71 -25.73 -10.77
C CYS A 87 13.17 -25.35 -9.39
N VAL A 88 12.77 -26.36 -8.61
CA VAL A 88 12.34 -26.17 -7.21
C VAL A 88 13.54 -25.77 -6.36
N ARG A 89 13.40 -24.68 -5.60
CA ARG A 89 14.42 -24.12 -4.71
C ARG A 89 14.22 -24.53 -3.25
N HIS A 90 12.99 -24.41 -2.78
CA HIS A 90 12.63 -24.69 -1.39
C HIS A 90 11.15 -25.01 -1.30
N ILE A 91 10.78 -25.66 -0.19
CA ILE A 91 9.39 -25.84 0.21
C ILE A 91 8.99 -24.76 1.20
N SER A 92 7.76 -24.29 1.08
CA SER A 92 7.12 -23.33 1.96
C SER A 92 5.68 -23.77 2.20
N VAL A 93 4.99 -23.10 3.11
CA VAL A 93 3.55 -23.27 3.32
C VAL A 93 2.78 -22.41 2.33
N HIS A 94 1.72 -22.95 1.72
CA HIS A 94 0.78 -22.19 0.89
C HIS A 94 0.06 -21.16 1.77
N ALA A 95 0.01 -19.90 1.32
CA ALA A 95 -0.47 -18.79 2.14
C ALA A 95 -1.94 -18.92 2.59
N ALA A 96 -2.75 -19.69 1.87
CA ALA A 96 -4.18 -19.87 2.16
C ALA A 96 -4.64 -21.34 2.20
N GLY A 97 -3.82 -22.27 1.69
CA GLY A 97 -4.31 -23.57 1.26
C GLY A 97 -4.37 -24.52 2.44
N VAL A 98 -5.53 -25.09 2.69
CA VAL A 98 -5.77 -26.08 3.74
C VAL A 98 -6.53 -27.26 3.13
N VAL A 99 -6.12 -28.46 3.49
CA VAL A 99 -6.77 -29.70 3.07
C VAL A 99 -7.51 -30.33 4.25
N ILE A 100 -8.71 -30.86 4.00
CA ILE A 100 -9.51 -31.58 4.98
C ILE A 100 -9.91 -32.92 4.38
N SER A 101 -9.56 -34.01 5.05
CA SER A 101 -9.83 -35.38 4.60
C SER A 101 -10.84 -36.11 5.51
N PRO A 102 -11.57 -37.12 5.00
CA PRO A 102 -12.47 -37.95 5.80
C PRO A 102 -11.72 -38.99 6.67
N LEU A 103 -10.59 -39.51 6.17
CA LEU A 103 -9.67 -40.43 6.86
C LEU A 103 -8.34 -39.70 7.18
N PRO A 104 -7.42 -40.28 7.98
CA PRO A 104 -6.11 -39.66 8.24
C PRO A 104 -5.40 -39.27 6.94
N LEU A 105 -4.82 -38.08 6.88
CA LEU A 105 -4.24 -37.52 5.66
C LEU A 105 -3.15 -38.40 5.05
N VAL A 106 -2.41 -39.12 5.89
CA VAL A 106 -1.34 -40.05 5.49
C VAL A 106 -1.81 -41.20 4.60
N GLU A 107 -3.11 -41.49 4.56
CA GLU A 107 -3.69 -42.48 3.66
C GLU A 107 -3.81 -41.96 2.21
N TYR A 108 -3.82 -40.64 2.04
CA TYR A 108 -3.98 -39.99 0.73
C TYR A 108 -2.70 -39.32 0.26
N VAL A 109 -2.02 -38.59 1.16
CA VAL A 109 -0.88 -37.74 0.82
C VAL A 109 0.23 -37.81 1.88
N PRO A 110 1.50 -37.78 1.47
CA PRO A 110 2.60 -37.67 2.41
C PRO A 110 2.63 -36.30 3.10
N LEU A 111 3.00 -36.31 4.37
CA LEU A 111 3.06 -35.12 5.24
C LEU A 111 4.50 -34.83 5.65
N GLN A 112 4.75 -33.59 6.06
CA GLN A 112 6.01 -33.18 6.68
C GLN A 112 5.78 -32.00 7.64
N TYR A 113 6.77 -31.69 8.46
CA TYR A 113 6.76 -30.47 9.26
C TYR A 113 7.13 -29.25 8.42
N ASP A 114 6.57 -28.09 8.79
CA ASP A 114 6.98 -26.80 8.27
C ASP A 114 8.50 -26.60 8.48
N PRO A 115 9.28 -26.32 7.42
CA PRO A 115 10.71 -26.00 7.53
C PRO A 115 11.05 -24.87 8.50
N LYS A 116 10.09 -23.98 8.82
CA LYS A 116 10.27 -22.87 9.76
C LYS A 116 10.22 -23.29 11.24
N GLY A 117 9.92 -24.55 11.55
CA GLY A 117 9.99 -25.09 12.91
C GLY A 117 8.79 -24.76 13.80
N GLU A 118 7.67 -24.32 13.23
CA GLU A 118 6.46 -23.94 14.00
C GLU A 118 5.60 -25.14 14.43
N ASN A 119 6.10 -26.38 14.38
CA ASN A 119 5.35 -27.63 14.61
C ASN A 119 4.06 -27.77 13.78
N LYS A 120 3.95 -27.03 12.66
CA LYS A 120 2.83 -27.12 11.73
C LYS A 120 3.03 -28.29 10.77
N ILE A 121 1.97 -29.05 10.54
CA ILE A 121 1.95 -30.14 9.57
C ILE A 121 1.52 -29.60 8.21
N ILE A 122 2.31 -29.90 7.19
CA ILE A 122 2.02 -29.55 5.80
C ILE A 122 2.06 -30.77 4.89
N THR A 123 1.34 -30.71 3.78
CA THR A 123 1.42 -31.72 2.72
C THR A 123 2.74 -31.61 1.96
N GLN A 124 3.26 -32.74 1.48
CA GLN A 124 4.36 -32.75 0.50
C GLN A 124 3.86 -32.59 -0.94
N TYR A 125 2.56 -32.68 -1.18
CA TYR A 125 1.96 -32.36 -2.47
C TYR A 125 1.58 -30.89 -2.56
N ASP A 126 1.65 -30.36 -3.78
CA ASP A 126 1.23 -28.99 -4.08
C ASP A 126 -0.28 -28.89 -4.27
N MET A 127 -0.75 -27.68 -4.57
CA MET A 127 -2.19 -27.44 -4.72
C MET A 127 -2.85 -28.19 -5.87
N TYR A 128 -2.11 -28.55 -6.91
CA TYR A 128 -2.66 -29.25 -8.07
C TYR A 128 -2.75 -30.74 -7.80
N ASN A 129 -1.68 -31.33 -7.26
CA ASN A 129 -1.63 -32.76 -6.99
C ASN A 129 -2.56 -33.18 -5.83
N ILE A 130 -2.88 -32.28 -4.90
CA ILE A 130 -3.88 -32.55 -3.85
C ILE A 130 -5.29 -32.70 -4.42
N GLU A 131 -5.65 -31.87 -5.41
CA GLU A 131 -6.95 -31.96 -6.07
C GLU A 131 -7.05 -33.25 -6.89
N GLU A 132 -5.96 -33.62 -7.59
CA GLU A 132 -5.86 -34.90 -8.30
C GLU A 132 -5.91 -36.12 -7.37
N ALA A 133 -5.38 -36.00 -6.15
CA ALA A 133 -5.48 -37.01 -5.10
C ALA A 133 -6.90 -37.16 -4.53
N GLY A 134 -7.87 -36.36 -5.01
CA GLY A 134 -9.28 -36.44 -4.62
C GLY A 134 -9.59 -35.81 -3.27
N LEU A 135 -8.68 -34.98 -2.73
CA LEU A 135 -8.88 -34.31 -1.46
C LEU A 135 -9.56 -32.96 -1.62
N LEU A 136 -10.39 -32.61 -0.64
CA LEU A 136 -11.08 -31.33 -0.60
C LEU A 136 -10.13 -30.24 -0.10
N LYS A 137 -9.86 -29.26 -0.98
CA LYS A 137 -9.08 -28.07 -0.70
C LYS A 137 -9.97 -26.89 -0.31
N PHE A 138 -9.54 -26.16 0.70
CA PHE A 138 -10.08 -24.87 1.09
C PHE A 138 -8.98 -23.81 1.05
N ASP A 139 -9.32 -22.60 0.59
CA ASP A 139 -8.43 -21.44 0.65
C ASP A 139 -8.93 -20.46 1.73
N PHE A 140 -8.19 -20.37 2.83
CA PHE A 140 -8.40 -19.41 3.91
C PHE A 140 -7.42 -18.25 3.77
N LEU A 141 -7.85 -17.18 3.11
CA LEU A 141 -7.00 -16.02 2.87
C LEU A 141 -7.02 -15.06 4.07
N GLY A 142 -5.83 -14.68 4.54
CA GLY A 142 -5.67 -13.55 5.45
C GLY A 142 -5.75 -12.23 4.68
N ILE A 143 -6.89 -11.54 4.75
CA ILE A 143 -7.07 -10.23 4.10
C ILE A 143 -6.95 -9.13 5.16
N ARG A 144 -5.87 -8.35 5.09
CA ARG A 144 -5.60 -7.27 6.05
C ARG A 144 -6.72 -6.21 6.12
N ASN A 145 -7.38 -5.90 5.00
CA ASN A 145 -8.49 -4.95 5.00
C ASN A 145 -9.71 -5.42 5.82
N LEU A 146 -9.92 -6.73 5.97
CA LEU A 146 -10.98 -7.23 6.85
C LEU A 146 -10.61 -7.01 8.32
N SER A 147 -9.33 -7.16 8.68
CA SER A 147 -8.82 -6.79 10.01
C SER A 147 -8.98 -5.28 10.27
N ILE A 148 -8.61 -4.43 9.31
CA ILE A 148 -8.82 -2.97 9.40
C ILE A 148 -10.30 -2.63 9.61
N LEU A 149 -11.19 -3.25 8.84
CA LEU A 149 -12.64 -3.06 9.00
C LEU A 149 -13.11 -3.50 10.39
N ALA A 150 -12.72 -4.70 10.84
CA ALA A 150 -13.08 -5.20 12.16
C ALA A 150 -12.58 -4.27 13.28
N ASP A 151 -11.34 -3.81 13.20
CA ASP A 151 -10.75 -2.88 14.16
C ASP A 151 -11.48 -1.54 14.15
N SER A 152 -11.84 -1.02 12.97
CA SER A 152 -12.61 0.22 12.85
C SER A 152 -14.01 0.10 13.50
N VAL A 153 -14.70 -1.03 13.30
CA VAL A 153 -16.00 -1.32 13.95
C VAL A 153 -15.83 -1.46 15.46
N ASN A 154 -14.76 -2.12 15.92
CA ASN A 154 -14.46 -2.25 17.34
C ASN A 154 -14.19 -0.90 18.00
N LEU A 155 -13.47 0.01 17.32
CA LEU A 155 -13.24 1.37 17.80
C LEU A 155 -14.56 2.15 17.90
N VAL A 156 -15.43 2.05 16.89
CA VAL A 156 -16.75 2.68 16.91
C VAL A 156 -17.61 2.14 18.05
N LYS A 157 -17.65 0.82 18.24
CA LYS A 157 -18.37 0.21 19.35
C LYS A 157 -17.82 0.65 20.71
N LYS A 158 -16.50 0.75 20.84
CA LYS A 158 -15.85 1.16 22.08
C LYS A 158 -16.14 2.61 22.45
N PHE A 159 -16.14 3.52 21.47
CA PHE A 159 -16.27 4.95 21.72
C PHE A 159 -17.71 5.45 21.66
N TYR A 160 -18.51 4.92 20.75
CA TYR A 160 -19.87 5.40 20.51
C TYR A 160 -20.95 4.44 21.04
N ASN A 161 -20.57 3.23 21.49
CA ASN A 161 -21.50 2.15 21.82
C ASN A 161 -22.46 1.79 20.67
N ILE A 162 -22.07 2.08 19.43
CA ILE A 162 -22.80 1.74 18.21
C ILE A 162 -22.31 0.37 17.73
N ASN A 163 -23.23 -0.57 17.56
CA ASN A 163 -22.92 -1.85 16.93
C ASN A 163 -23.23 -1.77 15.43
N ILE A 164 -22.19 -1.57 14.62
CA ILE A 164 -22.33 -1.54 13.16
C ILE A 164 -22.33 -2.98 12.64
N ASP A 165 -23.44 -3.37 12.00
CA ASP A 165 -23.47 -4.58 11.19
C ASP A 165 -22.89 -4.29 9.80
N ILE A 166 -21.59 -4.55 9.63
CA ILE A 166 -20.87 -4.27 8.40
C ILE A 166 -21.41 -5.05 7.20
N GLU A 167 -22.04 -6.21 7.43
CA GLU A 167 -22.56 -7.05 6.35
C GLU A 167 -23.85 -6.50 5.73
N ASN A 168 -24.60 -5.71 6.50
CA ASN A 168 -25.93 -5.20 6.17
C ASN A 168 -26.01 -3.67 6.12
N ILE A 169 -24.90 -2.98 5.85
CA ILE A 169 -24.90 -1.52 5.66
C ILE A 169 -25.74 -1.10 4.43
N PRO A 170 -26.38 0.09 4.44
CA PRO A 170 -27.10 0.60 3.28
C PRO A 170 -26.17 0.78 2.08
N LEU A 171 -26.60 0.41 0.87
CA LEU A 171 -25.79 0.46 -0.36
C LEU A 171 -25.96 1.78 -1.16
N ASP A 172 -26.77 2.69 -0.64
CA ASP A 172 -27.16 3.97 -1.26
C ASP A 172 -26.69 5.20 -0.46
N ASP A 173 -25.77 5.02 0.50
CA ASP A 173 -25.26 6.12 1.33
C ASP A 173 -24.54 7.20 0.49
N LYS A 174 -25.14 8.40 0.47
CA LYS A 174 -24.65 9.56 -0.29
C LYS A 174 -23.29 10.05 0.20
N LYS A 175 -22.99 9.92 1.50
CA LYS A 175 -21.69 10.37 2.04
C LYS A 175 -20.55 9.52 1.49
N THR A 176 -20.75 8.20 1.44
CA THR A 176 -19.81 7.24 0.85
C THR A 176 -19.49 7.59 -0.60
N PHE A 177 -20.51 7.81 -1.42
CA PHE A 177 -20.33 8.19 -2.82
C PHE A 177 -19.70 9.57 -3.01
N SER A 178 -20.06 10.54 -2.15
CA SER A 178 -19.45 11.89 -2.16
C SER A 178 -17.96 11.83 -1.83
N LEU A 179 -17.55 11.00 -0.87
CA LEU A 179 -16.15 10.79 -0.50
C LEU A 179 -15.34 10.26 -1.69
N LEU A 180 -15.87 9.25 -2.40
CA LEU A 180 -15.25 8.69 -3.60
C LEU A 180 -15.17 9.73 -4.74
N ALA A 181 -16.25 10.51 -4.94
CA ALA A 181 -16.29 11.57 -5.96
C ALA A 181 -15.32 12.73 -5.67
N LYS A 182 -15.02 13.02 -4.39
CA LYS A 182 -13.97 13.96 -3.98
C LYS A 182 -12.56 13.38 -4.16
N GLY A 183 -12.46 12.07 -4.41
CA GLY A 183 -11.23 11.33 -4.57
C GLY A 183 -10.40 11.21 -3.30
N GLN A 184 -11.07 11.15 -2.14
CA GLN A 184 -10.46 10.83 -0.85
C GLN A 184 -10.33 9.30 -0.73
N THR A 185 -9.58 8.68 -1.65
CA THR A 185 -9.61 7.23 -1.81
C THR A 185 -8.46 6.51 -1.14
N GLU A 186 -7.46 7.19 -0.60
CA GLU A 186 -6.30 6.54 0.03
C GLU A 186 -6.70 5.70 1.25
N GLY A 187 -6.15 4.50 1.39
CA GLY A 187 -6.54 3.54 2.43
C GLY A 187 -7.84 2.76 2.19
N LEU A 188 -8.49 2.88 1.03
CA LEU A 188 -9.65 2.07 0.65
C LEU A 188 -9.25 0.76 -0.04
N PHE A 189 -10.03 -0.30 0.14
CA PHE A 189 -9.74 -1.56 -0.55
C PHE A 189 -10.00 -1.45 -2.06
N GLN A 190 -9.02 -1.83 -2.90
CA GLN A 190 -9.08 -1.82 -4.38
C GLN A 190 -9.29 -0.44 -5.05
N LEU A 191 -9.61 0.62 -4.30
CA LEU A 191 -9.91 1.96 -4.82
C LEU A 191 -8.78 2.98 -4.60
N ASN A 192 -7.61 2.51 -4.16
CA ASN A 192 -6.41 3.33 -3.95
C ASN A 192 -5.64 3.61 -5.24
N GLY A 193 -4.75 4.60 -5.18
CA GLY A 193 -3.79 4.91 -6.24
C GLY A 193 -4.25 6.01 -7.19
N SER A 194 -3.30 6.83 -7.63
CA SER A 194 -3.55 8.09 -8.36
C SER A 194 -4.48 7.94 -9.57
N GLY A 195 -4.27 6.90 -10.40
CA GLY A 195 -5.09 6.68 -11.58
C GLY A 195 -6.52 6.23 -11.26
N MET A 196 -6.70 5.36 -10.25
CA MET A 196 -8.04 4.96 -9.79
C MET A 196 -8.77 6.14 -9.16
N THR A 197 -8.09 6.91 -8.31
CA THR A 197 -8.63 8.15 -7.72
C THR A 197 -9.08 9.14 -8.79
N LYS A 198 -8.29 9.32 -9.86
CA LYS A 198 -8.65 10.20 -10.98
C LYS A 198 -9.94 9.75 -11.66
N TYR A 199 -10.04 8.48 -12.02
CA TYR A 199 -11.24 7.95 -12.66
C TYR A 199 -12.47 8.01 -11.75
N LEU A 200 -12.33 7.80 -10.44
CA LEU A 200 -13.43 7.94 -9.49
C LEU A 200 -13.92 9.40 -9.38
N LYS A 201 -13.02 10.39 -9.41
CA LYS A 201 -13.38 11.81 -9.46
C LYS A 201 -14.16 12.17 -10.73
N GLU A 202 -13.75 11.63 -11.88
CA GLU A 202 -14.43 11.84 -13.16
C GLU A 202 -15.78 11.09 -13.23
N LEU A 203 -15.80 9.86 -12.73
CA LEU A 203 -16.99 8.99 -12.72
C LEU A 203 -18.08 9.50 -11.79
N LYS A 204 -17.71 10.09 -10.64
CA LYS A 204 -18.61 10.49 -9.55
C LYS A 204 -19.59 9.36 -9.21
N PRO A 205 -19.11 8.21 -8.67
CA PRO A 205 -19.92 7.02 -8.45
C PRO A 205 -21.19 7.36 -7.65
N THR A 206 -22.33 6.79 -8.04
CA THR A 206 -23.64 7.02 -7.40
C THR A 206 -24.33 5.70 -7.01
N SER A 207 -23.76 4.57 -7.38
CA SER A 207 -24.27 3.23 -7.05
C SER A 207 -23.11 2.26 -6.80
N ILE A 208 -23.39 1.14 -6.13
CA ILE A 208 -22.40 0.07 -5.95
C ILE A 208 -21.97 -0.56 -7.29
N HIS A 209 -22.83 -0.53 -8.32
CA HIS A 209 -22.49 -1.05 -9.64
C HIS A 209 -21.37 -0.26 -10.31
N ASP A 210 -21.29 1.06 -10.06
CA ASP A 210 -20.16 1.88 -10.52
C ASP A 210 -18.84 1.43 -9.87
N ILE A 211 -18.87 1.07 -8.58
CA ILE A 211 -17.68 0.56 -7.86
C ILE A 211 -17.27 -0.80 -8.43
N ASN A 212 -18.23 -1.71 -8.61
CA ASN A 212 -18.00 -3.03 -9.19
C ASN A 212 -17.38 -2.93 -10.59
N ALA A 213 -17.89 -2.00 -11.42
CA ALA A 213 -17.39 -1.75 -12.76
C ALA A 213 -15.96 -1.18 -12.72
N MET A 214 -15.66 -0.26 -11.81
CA MET A 214 -14.30 0.28 -11.67
C MET A 214 -13.29 -0.80 -11.25
N VAL A 215 -13.65 -1.68 -10.31
CA VAL A 215 -12.80 -2.82 -9.90
C VAL A 215 -12.55 -3.80 -11.07
N ALA A 216 -13.52 -3.94 -11.96
CA ALA A 216 -13.39 -4.77 -13.16
C ALA A 216 -12.55 -4.09 -14.26
N LEU A 217 -12.81 -2.82 -14.55
CA LEU A 217 -12.25 -2.08 -15.68
C LEU A 217 -10.84 -1.53 -15.43
N TYR A 218 -10.45 -1.25 -14.18
CA TYR A 218 -9.15 -0.65 -13.87
C TYR A 218 -8.02 -1.68 -13.90
N ARG A 219 -7.77 -2.21 -15.11
CA ARG A 219 -6.78 -3.25 -15.42
C ARG A 219 -6.20 -2.99 -16.82
N PRO A 220 -4.96 -3.41 -17.11
CA PRO A 220 -4.39 -3.29 -18.47
C PRO A 220 -5.35 -3.91 -19.49
N GLY A 221 -5.66 -3.22 -20.60
CA GLY A 221 -6.67 -3.62 -21.58
C GLY A 221 -8.03 -2.95 -21.36
N PRO A 222 -8.88 -3.42 -20.42
CA PRO A 222 -10.21 -2.84 -20.18
C PRO A 222 -10.18 -1.38 -19.71
N MET A 223 -9.06 -0.88 -19.21
CA MET A 223 -8.90 0.52 -18.76
C MET A 223 -9.21 1.53 -19.87
N GLU A 224 -9.02 1.18 -21.15
CA GLU A 224 -9.37 2.02 -22.30
C GLU A 224 -10.88 2.27 -22.43
N SER A 225 -11.71 1.40 -21.82
CA SER A 225 -13.17 1.52 -21.83
C SER A 225 -13.71 2.45 -20.73
N ILE A 226 -12.90 2.81 -19.72
CA ILE A 226 -13.33 3.65 -18.60
C ILE A 226 -13.81 5.05 -19.06
N PRO A 227 -13.11 5.77 -19.95
CA PRO A 227 -13.59 7.07 -20.43
C PRO A 227 -14.96 6.99 -21.11
N GLU A 228 -15.21 5.92 -21.87
CA GLU A 228 -16.51 5.72 -22.53
C GLU A 228 -17.61 5.38 -21.50
N TYR A 229 -17.30 4.57 -20.48
CA TYR A 229 -18.21 4.29 -19.37
C TYR A 229 -18.63 5.58 -18.66
N ILE A 230 -17.66 6.45 -18.35
CA ILE A 230 -17.90 7.75 -17.71
C ILE A 230 -18.75 8.67 -18.60
N LYS A 231 -18.46 8.75 -19.90
CA LYS A 231 -19.24 9.55 -20.86
C LYS A 231 -20.70 9.12 -20.92
N ARG A 232 -20.96 7.81 -21.01
CA ARG A 232 -22.32 7.26 -21.09
C ARG A 232 -23.10 7.41 -19.80
N LYS A 233 -22.42 7.32 -18.66
CA LYS A 233 -23.02 7.60 -17.35
C LYS A 233 -23.54 9.05 -17.27
N HIS A 234 -22.72 10.03 -17.66
CA HIS A 234 -23.10 11.44 -17.59
C HIS A 234 -24.04 11.88 -18.71
N ASN A 235 -24.10 11.12 -19.81
CA ASN A 235 -24.99 11.40 -20.94
C ASN A 235 -25.74 10.14 -21.39
N PRO A 236 -26.98 9.91 -20.89
CA PRO A 236 -27.81 8.77 -21.24
C PRO A 236 -28.12 8.64 -22.74
N ILE A 237 -28.05 9.71 -23.52
CA ILE A 237 -28.29 9.69 -24.98
C ILE A 237 -27.22 8.88 -25.72
N LEU A 238 -26.01 8.80 -25.14
CA LEU A 238 -24.90 8.03 -25.71
C LEU A 238 -25.04 6.52 -25.45
N VAL A 239 -25.97 6.09 -24.59
CA VAL A 239 -26.19 4.68 -24.27
C VAL A 239 -26.84 4.00 -25.48
N LYS A 240 -26.03 3.24 -26.21
CA LYS A 240 -26.46 2.46 -27.36
C LYS A 240 -26.23 0.97 -27.09
N TYR A 241 -27.24 0.18 -27.42
CA TYR A 241 -27.16 -1.28 -27.42
C TYR A 241 -27.05 -1.75 -28.86
N LEU A 242 -26.18 -2.74 -29.13
CA LEU A 242 -26.06 -3.30 -30.47
C LEU A 242 -27.35 -4.05 -30.86
N ASP A 243 -27.95 -4.75 -29.90
CA ASP A 243 -29.24 -5.41 -30.02
C ASP A 243 -30.14 -5.00 -28.83
N PRO A 244 -31.45 -4.74 -29.04
CA PRO A 244 -32.38 -4.40 -27.96
C PRO A 244 -32.37 -5.39 -26.78
N ARG A 245 -32.13 -6.68 -27.02
CA ARG A 245 -32.05 -7.73 -25.99
C ARG A 245 -30.91 -7.48 -25.00
N MET A 246 -29.83 -6.83 -25.44
CA MET A 246 -28.66 -6.53 -24.58
C MET A 246 -28.99 -5.58 -23.43
N LYS A 247 -30.08 -4.81 -23.55
CA LYS A 247 -30.55 -3.92 -22.47
C LYS A 247 -30.86 -4.67 -21.18
N LYS A 248 -31.23 -5.96 -21.25
CA LYS A 248 -31.56 -6.79 -20.08
C LYS A 248 -30.38 -6.97 -19.12
N PHE A 249 -29.16 -7.10 -19.65
CA PHE A 249 -27.97 -7.44 -18.85
C PHE A 249 -26.90 -6.34 -18.85
N LEU A 250 -26.88 -5.44 -19.85
CA LEU A 250 -25.94 -4.32 -19.92
C LEU A 250 -26.50 -2.99 -19.39
N GLY A 251 -27.67 -3.01 -18.75
CA GLY A 251 -28.30 -1.79 -18.20
C GLY A 251 -27.42 -1.11 -17.13
N GLU A 252 -26.86 -1.92 -16.22
CA GLU A 252 -25.98 -1.45 -15.14
C GLU A 252 -24.60 -0.99 -15.64
N SER A 253 -24.22 -1.36 -16.86
CA SER A 253 -22.94 -1.02 -17.49
C SER A 253 -23.07 0.00 -18.62
N TYR A 254 -24.21 0.67 -18.73
CA TYR A 254 -24.48 1.69 -19.75
C TYR A 254 -24.25 1.19 -21.19
N GLY A 255 -24.59 -0.09 -21.44
CA GLY A 255 -24.44 -0.72 -22.75
C GLY A 255 -23.01 -1.12 -23.12
N LEU A 256 -22.08 -1.13 -22.15
CA LEU A 256 -20.71 -1.63 -22.33
C LEU A 256 -20.59 -3.05 -21.78
N ILE A 257 -19.85 -3.89 -22.48
CA ILE A 257 -19.46 -5.21 -21.98
C ILE A 257 -18.32 -4.96 -20.98
N VAL A 258 -18.50 -5.38 -19.73
CA VAL A 258 -17.56 -5.14 -18.63
C VAL A 258 -17.15 -6.45 -17.95
N TYR A 259 -18.06 -7.43 -17.89
CA TYR A 259 -17.86 -8.68 -17.18
C TYR A 259 -17.81 -9.88 -18.14
N GLN A 260 -17.18 -10.97 -17.71
CA GLN A 260 -17.24 -12.26 -18.42
C GLN A 260 -18.69 -12.73 -18.61
N ASP A 261 -19.52 -12.51 -17.60
CA ASP A 261 -20.94 -12.83 -17.58
C ASP A 261 -21.69 -12.13 -18.72
N ASP A 262 -21.29 -10.91 -19.10
CA ASP A 262 -21.90 -10.18 -20.21
C ASP A 262 -21.70 -10.92 -21.55
N LEU A 263 -20.55 -11.59 -21.75
CA LEU A 263 -20.31 -12.44 -22.93
C LEU A 263 -21.20 -13.69 -22.90
N LEU A 264 -21.37 -14.29 -21.73
CA LEU A 264 -22.22 -15.47 -21.57
C LEU A 264 -23.68 -15.12 -21.86
N PHE A 265 -24.17 -13.99 -21.36
CA PHE A 265 -25.51 -13.50 -21.69
C PHE A 265 -25.67 -13.14 -23.16
N CYS A 266 -24.63 -12.62 -23.84
CA CYS A 266 -24.66 -12.49 -25.30
C CYS A 266 -24.82 -13.85 -25.99
N ALA A 267 -24.08 -14.88 -25.57
CA ALA A 267 -24.19 -16.22 -26.14
C ALA A 267 -25.58 -16.85 -25.92
N ILE A 268 -26.16 -16.67 -24.73
CA ILE A 268 -27.48 -17.22 -24.39
C ILE A 268 -28.60 -16.44 -25.11
N GLU A 269 -28.67 -15.11 -24.94
CA GLU A 269 -29.80 -14.31 -25.41
C GLU A 269 -29.74 -14.00 -26.92
N LEU A 270 -28.53 -13.90 -27.49
CA LEU A 270 -28.35 -13.55 -28.91
C LEU A 270 -28.04 -14.78 -29.76
N ALA A 271 -27.16 -15.67 -29.31
CA ALA A 271 -26.77 -16.86 -30.08
C ALA A 271 -27.57 -18.13 -29.75
N GLY A 272 -28.44 -18.10 -28.74
CA GLY A 272 -29.36 -19.20 -28.41
C GLY A 272 -28.68 -20.35 -27.65
N TYR A 273 -27.57 -20.10 -26.97
CA TYR A 273 -26.89 -21.11 -26.16
C TYR A 273 -27.76 -21.56 -24.99
N ASN A 274 -27.67 -22.84 -24.64
CA ASN A 274 -28.14 -23.32 -23.34
C ASN A 274 -27.05 -23.18 -22.25
N TRP A 275 -27.40 -23.42 -20.98
CA TRP A 275 -26.48 -23.25 -19.85
C TRP A 275 -25.26 -24.19 -19.88
N GLU A 276 -25.38 -25.41 -20.42
CA GLU A 276 -24.26 -26.35 -20.55
C GLU A 276 -23.25 -25.84 -21.60
N GLU A 277 -23.77 -25.34 -22.71
CA GLU A 277 -22.98 -24.77 -23.80
C GLU A 277 -22.30 -23.47 -23.36
N ALA A 278 -22.99 -22.65 -22.57
CA ALA A 278 -22.44 -21.43 -21.99
C ALA A 278 -21.28 -21.74 -21.02
N ASP A 279 -21.34 -22.82 -20.22
CA ASP A 279 -20.20 -23.22 -19.38
C ASP A 279 -19.00 -23.69 -20.22
N LYS A 280 -19.22 -24.41 -21.32
CA LYS A 280 -18.15 -24.75 -22.28
C LYS A 280 -17.52 -23.49 -22.85
N PHE A 281 -18.34 -22.51 -23.24
CA PHE A 281 -17.85 -21.22 -23.73
C PHE A 281 -17.07 -20.45 -22.66
N ARG A 282 -17.58 -20.39 -21.42
CA ARG A 282 -16.88 -19.79 -20.27
C ARG A 282 -15.52 -20.43 -20.02
N LYS A 283 -15.42 -21.77 -20.07
CA LYS A 283 -14.16 -22.51 -19.91
C LYS A 283 -13.18 -22.19 -21.05
N ALA A 284 -13.65 -22.14 -22.29
CA ALA A 284 -12.82 -21.79 -23.44
C ALA A 284 -12.24 -20.36 -23.33
N VAL A 285 -13.07 -19.38 -22.93
CA VAL A 285 -12.64 -17.99 -22.69
C VAL A 285 -11.66 -17.90 -21.52
N GLY A 286 -11.95 -18.58 -20.41
CA GLY A 286 -11.11 -18.54 -19.20
C GLY A 286 -9.77 -19.25 -19.34
N LYS A 287 -9.73 -20.42 -20.00
CA LYS A 287 -8.50 -21.22 -20.21
C LYS A 287 -7.72 -20.84 -21.46
N LYS A 288 -8.26 -19.93 -22.29
CA LYS A 288 -7.61 -19.40 -23.50
C LYS A 288 -7.21 -20.50 -24.49
N ILE A 289 -8.05 -21.51 -24.67
CA ILE A 289 -7.73 -22.67 -25.53
C ILE A 289 -8.03 -22.27 -26.99
N PRO A 290 -7.01 -22.03 -27.86
CA PRO A 290 -7.24 -21.42 -29.17
C PRO A 290 -8.14 -22.26 -30.08
N LYS A 291 -7.98 -23.58 -30.01
CA LYS A 291 -8.79 -24.54 -30.77
C LYS A 291 -10.26 -24.52 -30.36
N GLU A 292 -10.54 -24.45 -29.05
CA GLU A 292 -11.91 -24.36 -28.55
C GLU A 292 -12.52 -22.99 -28.85
N MET A 293 -11.75 -21.91 -28.75
CA MET A 293 -12.23 -20.56 -29.09
C MET A 293 -12.64 -20.44 -30.56
N ALA A 294 -11.87 -21.04 -31.48
CA ALA A 294 -12.24 -21.10 -32.89
C ALA A 294 -13.56 -21.86 -33.12
N ALA A 295 -13.73 -23.02 -32.46
CA ALA A 295 -14.97 -23.78 -32.53
C ALA A 295 -16.18 -23.02 -31.95
N GLN A 296 -15.98 -22.31 -30.84
CA GLN A 296 -17.02 -21.48 -30.23
C GLN A 296 -17.37 -20.27 -31.10
N ARG A 297 -16.40 -19.69 -31.82
CA ARG A 297 -16.66 -18.59 -32.77
C ARG A 297 -17.63 -19.01 -33.87
N GLU A 298 -17.39 -20.16 -34.49
CA GLU A 298 -18.28 -20.65 -35.56
C GLU A 298 -19.69 -20.92 -35.03
N LYS A 299 -19.80 -21.55 -33.86
CA LYS A 299 -21.09 -21.83 -33.24
C LYS A 299 -21.84 -20.55 -32.87
N PHE A 300 -21.14 -19.59 -32.27
CA PHE A 300 -21.70 -18.29 -31.91
C PHE A 300 -22.23 -17.57 -33.15
N THR A 301 -21.44 -17.47 -34.23
CA THR A 301 -21.86 -16.82 -35.47
C THR A 301 -23.08 -17.48 -36.09
N LYS A 302 -23.12 -18.82 -36.15
CA LYS A 302 -24.30 -19.56 -36.64
C LYS A 302 -25.54 -19.28 -35.78
N GLY A 303 -25.39 -19.26 -34.45
CA GLY A 303 -26.46 -18.97 -33.51
C GLY A 303 -27.03 -17.55 -33.70
N ILE A 304 -26.17 -16.55 -33.84
CA ILE A 304 -26.56 -15.16 -34.09
C ILE A 304 -27.37 -15.03 -35.39
N ILE A 305 -26.93 -15.70 -36.47
CA ILE A 305 -27.63 -15.70 -37.76
C ILE A 305 -29.01 -16.37 -37.63
N SER A 306 -29.08 -17.51 -36.95
CA SER A 306 -30.35 -18.22 -36.73
C SER A 306 -31.36 -17.41 -35.89
N ASN A 307 -30.86 -16.49 -35.06
CA ASN A 307 -31.67 -15.62 -34.20
C ASN A 307 -31.89 -14.21 -34.78
N GLY A 308 -31.81 -14.07 -36.11
CA GLY A 308 -32.29 -12.90 -36.84
C GLY A 308 -31.31 -11.72 -36.95
N GLN A 309 -30.01 -11.94 -36.74
CA GLN A 309 -28.97 -10.92 -36.89
C GLN A 309 -28.00 -11.25 -38.04
N THR A 310 -27.23 -10.27 -38.51
CA THR A 310 -26.35 -10.46 -39.68
C THR A 310 -24.98 -11.08 -39.31
N PRO A 311 -24.27 -11.70 -40.26
CA PRO A 311 -22.91 -12.16 -40.04
C PRO A 311 -21.95 -11.03 -39.63
N GLU A 312 -22.12 -9.82 -40.18
CA GLU A 312 -21.31 -8.65 -39.83
C GLU A 312 -21.54 -8.22 -38.37
N PHE A 313 -22.77 -8.37 -37.88
CA PHE A 313 -23.11 -8.14 -36.48
C PHE A 313 -22.39 -9.14 -35.56
N ALA A 314 -22.40 -10.43 -35.92
CA ALA A 314 -21.71 -11.47 -35.16
C ALA A 314 -20.20 -11.19 -35.08
N GLU A 315 -19.59 -10.82 -36.20
CA GLU A 315 -18.17 -10.47 -36.27
C GLU A 315 -17.82 -9.24 -35.42
N LYS A 316 -18.66 -8.19 -35.48
CA LYS A 316 -18.49 -6.99 -34.67
C LYS A 316 -18.59 -7.29 -33.18
N LEU A 317 -19.53 -8.13 -32.77
CA LEU A 317 -19.70 -8.53 -31.37
C LEU A 317 -18.55 -9.42 -30.90
N TRP A 318 -18.07 -10.33 -31.75
CA TRP A 318 -16.92 -11.18 -31.43
C TRP A 318 -15.63 -10.38 -31.23
N LYS A 319 -15.40 -9.32 -32.01
CA LYS A 319 -14.26 -8.40 -31.80
C LYS A 319 -14.29 -7.73 -30.43
N LEU A 320 -15.47 -7.48 -29.87
CA LEU A 320 -15.59 -6.95 -28.50
C LEU A 320 -15.20 -7.99 -27.43
N PHE A 321 -15.13 -9.28 -27.78
CA PHE A 321 -14.74 -10.35 -26.86
C PHE A 321 -13.21 -10.55 -26.81
N GLU A 322 -12.46 -10.09 -27.81
CA GLU A 322 -11.00 -10.28 -27.88
C GLU A 322 -10.24 -9.71 -26.67
N PRO A 323 -10.53 -8.47 -26.19
CA PRO A 323 -9.89 -7.95 -24.98
C PRO A 323 -10.16 -8.79 -23.72
N PHE A 324 -11.32 -9.47 -23.67
CA PHE A 324 -11.73 -10.29 -22.54
C PHE A 324 -10.99 -11.63 -22.46
N GLN A 325 -10.42 -12.10 -23.59
CA GLN A 325 -9.55 -13.28 -23.58
C GLN A 325 -8.28 -13.04 -22.75
N ALA A 326 -7.81 -11.80 -22.68
CA ALA A 326 -6.65 -11.43 -21.88
C ALA A 326 -7.04 -11.01 -20.45
N TYR A 327 -8.08 -10.18 -20.30
CA TYR A 327 -8.37 -9.46 -19.04
C TYR A 327 -9.85 -9.50 -18.60
N GLY A 328 -10.65 -10.44 -19.10
CA GLY A 328 -12.05 -10.55 -18.71
C GLY A 328 -12.20 -10.84 -17.21
N PHE A 329 -13.15 -10.18 -16.56
CA PHE A 329 -13.35 -10.31 -15.12
C PHE A 329 -14.73 -10.84 -14.75
N ASN A 330 -14.81 -11.75 -13.77
CA ASN A 330 -16.07 -12.37 -13.35
C ASN A 330 -16.91 -11.40 -12.51
N LYS A 331 -18.22 -11.28 -12.82
CA LYS A 331 -19.12 -10.31 -12.17
C LYS A 331 -19.32 -10.62 -10.69
N ALA A 332 -19.48 -11.88 -10.31
CA ALA A 332 -19.69 -12.26 -8.91
C ALA A 332 -18.46 -11.94 -8.04
N HIS A 333 -17.26 -12.19 -8.56
CA HIS A 333 -16.03 -11.83 -7.87
C HIS A 333 -15.85 -10.30 -7.77
N ALA A 334 -16.16 -9.57 -8.84
CA ALA A 334 -16.18 -8.11 -8.85
C ALA A 334 -17.14 -7.53 -7.81
N ALA A 335 -18.37 -8.07 -7.74
CA ALA A 335 -19.37 -7.64 -6.78
C ALA A 335 -18.97 -7.95 -5.34
N SER A 336 -18.36 -9.11 -5.09
CA SER A 336 -17.87 -9.48 -3.75
C SER A 336 -16.77 -8.55 -3.26
N TYR A 337 -15.80 -8.24 -4.11
CA TYR A 337 -14.71 -7.32 -3.78
C TYR A 337 -15.19 -5.86 -3.73
N GLY A 338 -16.13 -5.50 -4.61
CA GLY A 338 -16.77 -4.19 -4.62
C GLY A 338 -17.61 -3.94 -3.37
N LYS A 339 -18.23 -4.97 -2.78
CA LYS A 339 -18.88 -4.89 -1.46
C LYS A 339 -17.87 -4.51 -0.38
N VAL A 340 -16.72 -5.18 -0.32
CA VAL A 340 -15.67 -4.86 0.67
C VAL A 340 -15.09 -3.45 0.42
N ALA A 341 -14.89 -3.06 -0.83
CA ALA A 341 -14.47 -1.72 -1.19
C ALA A 341 -15.49 -0.67 -0.72
N TYR A 342 -16.78 -0.93 -0.93
CA TYR A 342 -17.87 -0.08 -0.43
C TYR A 342 -17.89 -0.02 1.10
N GLN A 343 -17.75 -1.15 1.80
CA GLN A 343 -17.68 -1.20 3.27
C GLN A 343 -16.53 -0.35 3.81
N THR A 344 -15.34 -0.42 3.18
CA THR A 344 -14.21 0.45 3.55
C THR A 344 -14.51 1.93 3.31
N ALA A 345 -15.13 2.26 2.18
CA ALA A 345 -15.51 3.63 1.86
C ALA A 345 -16.59 4.17 2.80
N TYR A 346 -17.54 3.32 3.20
CA TYR A 346 -18.60 3.64 4.14
C TYR A 346 -18.05 3.97 5.53
N MET A 347 -17.15 3.12 6.04
CA MET A 347 -16.49 3.37 7.33
C MET A 347 -15.67 4.66 7.27
N LYS A 348 -14.92 4.88 6.19
CA LYS A 348 -14.16 6.13 6.00
C LYS A 348 -15.06 7.37 5.92
N ALA A 349 -16.24 7.27 5.30
CA ALA A 349 -17.14 8.41 5.13
C ALA A 349 -17.93 8.76 6.40
N ASN A 350 -18.31 7.76 7.19
CA ASN A 350 -19.19 7.93 8.35
C ASN A 350 -18.43 7.98 9.69
N TYR A 351 -17.31 7.26 9.78
CA TYR A 351 -16.43 7.16 10.95
C TYR A 351 -14.95 7.37 10.53
N PRO A 352 -14.63 8.54 9.95
CA PRO A 352 -13.32 8.79 9.32
C PRO A 352 -12.16 8.62 10.30
N VAL A 353 -12.28 9.12 11.52
CA VAL A 353 -11.15 9.11 12.48
C VAL A 353 -10.85 7.70 12.96
N GLU A 354 -11.88 6.90 13.24
CA GLU A 354 -11.75 5.51 13.68
C GLU A 354 -11.20 4.64 12.56
N TYR A 355 -11.72 4.80 11.33
CA TYR A 355 -11.24 4.07 10.17
C TYR A 355 -9.78 4.42 9.84
N MET A 356 -9.43 5.70 9.80
CA MET A 356 -8.04 6.12 9.54
C MET A 356 -7.10 5.67 10.66
N THR A 357 -7.55 5.65 11.92
CA THR A 357 -6.76 5.12 13.05
C THR A 357 -6.51 3.62 12.90
N ALA A 358 -7.52 2.86 12.48
CA ALA A 358 -7.39 1.42 12.23
C ALA A 358 -6.41 1.15 11.07
N ILE A 359 -6.49 1.90 9.96
CA ILE A 359 -5.51 1.77 8.86
C ILE A 359 -4.10 2.08 9.35
N LEU A 360 -3.90 3.24 10.01
CA LEU A 360 -2.57 3.64 10.50
C LEU A 360 -1.96 2.59 11.45
N THR A 361 -2.81 1.95 12.25
CA THR A 361 -2.39 0.85 13.14
C THR A 361 -2.05 -0.42 12.35
N ALA A 362 -2.83 -0.80 11.34
CA ALA A 362 -2.56 -1.99 10.53
C ALA A 362 -1.36 -1.83 9.58
N GLU A 363 -0.99 -0.59 9.25
CA GLU A 363 0.19 -0.23 8.47
C GLU A 363 1.40 0.09 9.35
N SER A 364 1.29 -0.11 10.68
CA SER A 364 2.40 0.10 11.61
C SER A 364 3.57 -0.80 11.23
N GLY A 365 4.70 -0.19 10.86
CA GLY A 365 5.88 -0.87 10.33
C GLY A 365 6.26 -0.44 8.91
N ASP A 366 5.32 0.10 8.12
CA ASP A 366 5.59 0.72 6.83
C ASP A 366 5.50 2.24 6.91
N VAL A 367 6.66 2.84 7.11
CA VAL A 367 6.85 4.29 7.30
C VAL A 367 6.40 5.10 6.07
N GLU A 368 6.58 4.55 4.86
CA GLU A 368 6.18 5.22 3.62
C GLU A 368 4.64 5.21 3.50
N LYS A 369 4.02 4.07 3.78
CA LYS A 369 2.55 3.94 3.73
C LYS A 369 1.87 4.81 4.77
N ILE A 370 2.41 4.85 5.98
CA ILE A 370 1.92 5.74 7.06
C ILE A 370 1.99 7.20 6.62
N SER A 371 3.08 7.62 5.98
CA SER A 371 3.23 8.99 5.49
C SER A 371 2.13 9.36 4.48
N GLN A 372 1.81 8.46 3.54
CA GLN A 372 0.71 8.65 2.57
C GLN A 372 -0.66 8.78 3.26
N ILE A 373 -0.92 7.93 4.26
CA ILE A 373 -2.19 7.94 4.99
C ILE A 373 -2.32 9.19 5.87
N ILE A 374 -1.23 9.69 6.46
CA ILE A 374 -1.24 10.92 7.23
C ILE A 374 -1.47 12.14 6.33
N GLU A 375 -0.92 12.15 5.11
CA GLU A 375 -1.25 13.17 4.11
C GLU A 375 -2.75 13.15 3.75
N GLU A 376 -3.34 11.97 3.60
CA GLU A 376 -4.79 11.82 3.42
C GLU A 376 -5.57 12.32 4.64
N CYS A 377 -5.13 12.02 5.87
CA CYS A 377 -5.74 12.58 7.09
C CYS A 377 -5.73 14.11 7.06
N LYS A 378 -4.62 14.73 6.64
CA LYS A 378 -4.53 16.19 6.47
C LYS A 378 -5.52 16.70 5.43
N ASN A 379 -5.65 16.01 4.28
CA ASN A 379 -6.62 16.35 3.23
C ASN A 379 -8.10 16.17 3.66
N MET A 380 -8.33 15.41 4.73
CA MET A 380 -9.64 15.20 5.36
C MET A 380 -9.85 16.08 6.61
N ASP A 381 -8.95 17.02 6.89
CA ASP A 381 -8.96 17.88 8.08
C ASP A 381 -8.89 17.10 9.42
N ILE A 382 -8.20 15.95 9.42
CA ILE A 382 -7.97 15.10 10.60
C ILE A 382 -6.53 15.33 11.11
N PRO A 383 -6.32 16.11 12.18
CA PRO A 383 -5.00 16.31 12.77
C PRO A 383 -4.42 15.02 13.35
N VAL A 384 -3.23 14.65 12.88
CA VAL A 384 -2.40 13.58 13.45
C VAL A 384 -1.31 14.22 14.31
N LEU A 385 -1.39 14.01 15.62
CA LEU A 385 -0.52 14.62 16.62
C LEU A 385 0.71 13.74 16.90
N PRO A 386 1.85 14.32 17.30
CA PRO A 386 3.07 13.56 17.61
C PRO A 386 2.84 12.60 18.78
N PRO A 387 3.64 11.53 18.88
CA PRO A 387 3.50 10.57 19.96
C PRO A 387 3.71 11.26 21.31
N HIS A 388 3.08 10.73 22.35
CA HIS A 388 3.12 11.30 23.69
C HIS A 388 3.12 10.21 24.75
N ILE A 389 4.07 10.25 25.69
CA ILE A 389 4.27 9.17 26.66
C ILE A 389 3.02 8.90 27.52
N ASN A 390 2.23 9.93 27.81
CA ASN A 390 1.02 9.83 28.64
C ASN A 390 -0.27 9.55 27.85
N GLU A 391 -0.28 9.70 26.52
CA GLU A 391 -1.51 9.59 25.72
C GLU A 391 -1.45 8.49 24.65
N SER A 392 -0.28 8.22 24.07
CA SER A 392 -0.09 7.20 23.03
C SER A 392 -0.24 5.79 23.58
N TYR A 393 -0.89 4.90 22.84
CA TYR A 393 -0.87 3.45 23.08
C TYR A 393 0.06 2.77 22.06
N GLY A 394 -0.02 1.44 21.95
CA GLY A 394 0.78 0.66 21.03
C GLY A 394 0.54 1.08 19.58
N GLY A 395 -0.69 0.89 19.11
CA GLY A 395 -1.19 1.44 17.85
C GLY A 395 -1.55 2.92 17.94
N PHE A 396 -2.00 3.48 16.81
CA PHE A 396 -2.54 4.84 16.77
C PHE A 396 -3.79 4.94 17.64
N THR A 397 -4.03 6.11 18.22
CA THR A 397 -5.09 6.30 19.23
C THR A 397 -6.01 7.45 18.84
N CYS A 398 -7.32 7.23 18.83
CA CYS A 398 -8.31 8.29 18.68
C CYS A 398 -8.38 9.12 19.98
N LEU A 399 -8.34 10.44 19.87
CA LEU A 399 -8.45 11.36 21.00
C LEU A 399 -9.75 12.18 20.95
N PRO A 400 -10.36 12.47 22.11
CA PRO A 400 -11.46 13.44 22.21
C PRO A 400 -10.96 14.86 21.90
N ASN A 401 -11.90 15.79 21.69
CA ASN A 401 -11.57 17.19 21.44
C ASN A 401 -10.90 17.86 22.65
N ASP A 402 -11.44 17.60 23.84
CA ASP A 402 -10.95 18.09 25.13
C ASP A 402 -10.41 16.94 26.00
N LYS A 403 -9.36 17.22 26.78
CA LYS A 403 -8.62 16.23 27.58
C LYS A 403 -9.47 15.52 28.66
N ASP A 404 -10.63 16.08 28.99
CA ASP A 404 -11.52 15.60 30.05
C ASP A 404 -12.88 15.07 29.55
N ILE A 405 -13.11 15.06 28.23
CA ILE A 405 -14.38 14.61 27.63
C ILE A 405 -14.22 13.18 27.11
N ILE A 406 -15.15 12.30 27.47
CA ILE A 406 -15.23 10.94 26.91
C ILE A 406 -15.79 11.03 25.50
N ILE A 407 -15.16 10.37 24.53
CA ILE A 407 -15.66 10.29 23.15
C ILE A 407 -17.08 9.70 23.20
N SER A 408 -18.03 10.37 22.56
CA SER A 408 -19.44 9.95 22.47
C SER A 408 -20.02 10.39 21.12
N GLU A 409 -21.23 9.95 20.77
CA GLU A 409 -21.86 10.36 19.50
C GLU A 409 -21.97 11.90 19.36
N GLU A 410 -22.17 12.59 20.48
CA GLU A 410 -22.23 14.05 20.57
C GLU A 410 -20.85 14.70 20.52
N ASN A 411 -19.81 14.01 21.03
CA ASN A 411 -18.42 14.48 21.08
C ASN A 411 -17.48 13.54 20.30
N LYS A 412 -17.63 13.55 18.97
CA LYS A 412 -16.82 12.71 18.07
C LYS A 412 -15.32 13.01 18.18
N SER A 413 -14.51 11.97 18.09
CA SER A 413 -13.06 12.11 17.97
C SER A 413 -12.72 12.89 16.70
N LYS A 414 -11.81 13.85 16.80
CA LYS A 414 -11.29 14.62 15.65
C LYS A 414 -9.78 14.51 15.49
N LYS A 415 -9.08 13.95 16.47
CA LYS A 415 -7.62 13.94 16.55
C LYS A 415 -7.12 12.50 16.64
N ILE A 416 -6.03 12.22 15.93
CA ILE A 416 -5.34 10.93 16.03
C ILE A 416 -4.00 11.19 16.69
N ARG A 417 -3.61 10.35 17.64
CA ARG A 417 -2.31 10.36 18.29
C ARG A 417 -1.44 9.24 17.74
N PHE A 418 -0.18 9.55 17.45
CA PHE A 418 0.79 8.59 16.93
C PHE A 418 1.02 7.42 17.91
N GLY A 419 1.07 6.20 17.39
CA GLY A 419 1.31 4.97 18.17
C GLY A 419 2.78 4.75 18.49
N LEU A 420 3.07 4.12 19.64
CA LEU A 420 4.43 3.82 20.06
C LEU A 420 5.09 2.71 19.24
N TYR A 421 4.34 1.73 18.74
CA TYR A 421 4.90 0.62 17.95
C TYR A 421 5.49 1.05 16.61
N THR A 422 5.07 2.22 16.12
CA THR A 422 5.47 2.77 14.82
C THR A 422 6.80 3.51 14.88
N ILE A 423 7.29 3.83 16.08
CA ILE A 423 8.53 4.59 16.26
C ILE A 423 9.72 3.69 15.94
N LYS A 424 10.50 4.05 14.92
CA LYS A 424 11.72 3.32 14.55
C LYS A 424 12.68 3.26 15.74
N ASN A 425 13.33 2.11 15.93
CA ASN A 425 14.22 1.82 17.07
C ASN A 425 13.54 1.76 18.45
N LEU A 426 12.20 1.81 18.53
CA LEU A 426 11.43 1.51 19.73
C LEU A 426 10.83 0.10 19.63
N GLY A 427 11.22 -0.79 20.55
CA GLY A 427 10.72 -2.17 20.56
C GLY A 427 9.31 -2.29 21.14
N ILE A 428 8.52 -3.26 20.66
CA ILE A 428 7.16 -3.54 21.15
C ILE A 428 7.17 -3.80 22.67
N ASP A 429 8.11 -4.61 23.15
CA ASP A 429 8.22 -4.96 24.58
C ASP A 429 8.36 -3.75 25.51
N ILE A 430 9.17 -2.74 25.10
CA ILE A 430 9.37 -1.54 25.92
C ILE A 430 8.14 -0.63 25.84
N SER A 431 7.52 -0.50 24.66
CA SER A 431 6.26 0.23 24.51
C SER A 431 5.15 -0.37 25.39
N ASP A 432 5.04 -1.71 25.42
CA ASP A 432 4.06 -2.41 26.25
C ASP A 432 4.34 -2.24 27.74
N ALA A 433 5.61 -2.31 28.15
CA ALA A 433 6.00 -2.05 29.53
C ALA A 433 5.59 -0.63 29.98
N ILE A 434 5.82 0.39 29.14
CA ILE A 434 5.44 1.78 29.39
C ILE A 434 3.91 1.91 29.53
N ILE A 435 3.15 1.29 28.62
CA ILE A 435 1.68 1.36 28.63
C ILE A 435 1.11 0.63 29.85
N ARG A 436 1.63 -0.55 30.19
CA ARG A 436 1.19 -1.33 31.35
C ARG A 436 1.44 -0.55 32.64
N GLU A 437 2.66 -0.07 32.84
CA GLU A 437 3.04 0.74 33.99
C GLU A 437 2.17 1.98 34.14
N ARG A 438 1.85 2.65 33.02
CA ARG A 438 0.93 3.81 33.00
C ARG A 438 -0.50 3.44 33.39
N LYS A 439 -1.00 2.28 32.96
CA LYS A 439 -2.36 1.81 33.30
C LYS A 439 -2.48 1.45 34.78
N GLU A 440 -1.44 0.86 35.36
CA GLU A 440 -1.44 0.43 36.76
C GLU A 440 -1.21 1.60 37.73
N ASN A 441 -0.23 2.46 37.45
CA ASN A 441 0.22 3.49 38.40
C ASN A 441 -0.08 4.95 37.94
N GLY A 442 -0.85 5.13 36.86
CA GLY A 442 -1.28 6.43 36.35
C GLY A 442 -0.25 7.18 35.48
N LYS A 443 -0.57 8.41 35.08
CA LYS A 443 0.27 9.25 34.20
C LYS A 443 1.66 9.56 34.80
N PHE A 444 2.67 9.65 33.95
CA PHE A 444 4.02 10.07 34.32
C PHE A 444 4.06 11.59 34.52
N LYS A 445 4.56 12.03 35.68
CA LYS A 445 4.59 13.46 36.06
C LYS A 445 5.85 14.20 35.64
N SER A 446 6.97 13.49 35.54
CA SER A 446 8.28 14.04 35.22
C SER A 446 9.19 12.96 34.64
N VAL A 447 10.33 13.38 34.06
CA VAL A 447 11.38 12.47 33.60
C VAL A 447 11.85 11.54 34.73
N SER A 448 12.06 12.07 35.94
CA SER A 448 12.50 11.27 37.09
C SER A 448 11.46 10.20 37.44
N ASN A 449 10.18 10.57 37.46
CA ASN A 449 9.09 9.61 37.71
C ASN A 449 9.01 8.52 36.64
N PHE A 450 9.32 8.85 35.38
CA PHE A 450 9.41 7.86 34.30
C PHE A 450 10.59 6.90 34.50
N LEU A 451 11.77 7.42 34.83
CA LEU A 451 12.97 6.61 35.06
C LEU A 451 12.85 5.71 36.30
N ASP A 452 12.17 6.17 37.35
CA ASP A 452 11.96 5.37 38.58
C ASP A 452 11.02 4.19 38.35
N ARG A 453 10.01 4.38 37.48
CA ARG A 453 8.93 3.40 37.24
C ARG A 453 9.28 2.38 36.17
N ILE A 454 9.98 2.78 35.11
CA ILE A 454 10.29 1.89 33.98
C ILE A 454 11.59 1.12 34.24
N LYS A 455 11.42 -0.10 34.76
CA LYS A 455 12.51 -1.03 35.09
C LYS A 455 12.64 -2.16 34.06
N HIS A 456 12.73 -1.80 32.79
CA HIS A 456 12.74 -2.77 31.69
C HIS A 456 14.11 -2.86 31.01
N LYS A 457 14.58 -4.09 30.75
CA LYS A 457 15.90 -4.36 30.12
C LYS A 457 16.11 -3.70 28.75
N ASN A 458 15.02 -3.44 28.03
CA ASN A 458 15.06 -2.83 26.71
C ASN A 458 15.02 -1.28 26.74
N LEU A 459 14.98 -0.64 27.92
CA LEU A 459 15.19 0.80 28.04
C LEU A 459 16.69 1.12 27.92
N ASN A 460 17.20 1.09 26.70
CA ASN A 460 18.60 1.35 26.37
C ASN A 460 18.78 2.71 25.69
N LYS A 461 20.04 3.09 25.39
CA LYS A 461 20.38 4.34 24.71
C LYS A 461 19.57 4.60 23.45
N LYS A 462 19.41 3.58 22.58
CA LYS A 462 18.65 3.72 21.32
C LYS A 462 17.15 3.96 21.57
N SER A 463 16.54 3.23 22.50
CA SER A 463 15.11 3.38 22.81
C SER A 463 14.81 4.71 23.50
N MET A 464 15.71 5.19 24.37
CA MET A 464 15.57 6.49 25.01
C MET A 464 15.77 7.64 24.01
N GLU A 465 16.78 7.55 23.13
CA GLU A 465 16.93 8.48 22.01
C GLU A 465 15.68 8.51 21.14
N ALA A 466 15.12 7.35 20.81
CA ALA A 466 13.91 7.27 20.00
C ALA A 466 12.71 7.97 20.66
N LEU A 467 12.49 7.78 21.97
CA LEU A 467 11.42 8.45 22.72
C LEU A 467 11.59 9.97 22.76
N ILE A 468 12.82 10.46 22.97
CA ILE A 468 13.10 11.90 23.03
C ILE A 468 12.94 12.52 21.64
N LYS A 469 13.63 11.97 20.64
CA LYS A 469 13.68 12.51 19.27
C LYS A 469 12.33 12.46 18.57
N SER A 470 11.47 11.49 18.89
CA SER A 470 10.09 11.39 18.39
C SER A 470 9.10 12.37 19.03
N GLY A 471 9.49 13.07 20.10
CA GLY A 471 8.62 14.03 20.78
C GLY A 471 7.73 13.45 21.88
N CYS A 472 7.94 12.18 22.28
CA CYS A 472 7.13 11.56 23.34
C CYS A 472 7.22 12.30 24.68
N MET A 473 8.31 13.03 24.91
CA MET A 473 8.67 13.69 26.17
C MET A 473 8.69 15.23 26.07
N ASP A 474 8.13 15.80 25.00
CA ASP A 474 8.13 17.25 24.76
C ASP A 474 7.37 18.05 25.84
N GLU A 475 6.48 17.40 26.61
CA GLU A 475 5.77 18.00 27.75
C GLU A 475 6.72 18.38 28.91
N TRP A 476 7.88 17.72 29.03
CA TRP A 476 8.77 17.88 30.20
C TRP A 476 9.95 18.82 29.96
N ALA A 477 10.57 18.77 28.78
CA ALA A 477 11.69 19.63 28.42
C ALA A 477 11.93 19.61 26.89
N ASP A 478 12.76 20.53 26.41
CA ASP A 478 13.20 20.52 25.01
C ASP A 478 14.02 19.25 24.69
N ARG A 479 13.85 18.72 23.48
CA ARG A 479 14.53 17.51 23.01
C ARG A 479 16.06 17.61 23.10
N GLY A 480 16.64 18.79 22.85
CA GLY A 480 18.09 19.01 22.95
C GLY A 480 18.60 18.86 24.38
N ILE A 481 17.86 19.39 25.35
CA ILE A 481 18.16 19.28 26.79
C ILE A 481 18.04 17.82 27.24
N LEU A 482 17.01 17.10 26.78
CA LEU A 482 16.84 15.69 27.11
C LEU A 482 17.97 14.82 26.52
N LEU A 483 18.40 15.11 25.28
CA LEU A 483 19.50 14.39 24.63
C LEU A 483 20.85 14.66 25.32
N SER A 484 21.11 15.88 25.78
CA SER A 484 22.36 16.18 26.51
C SER A 484 22.44 15.48 27.87
N ASN A 485 21.29 15.17 28.47
CA ASN A 485 21.20 14.47 29.75
C ASN A 485 20.99 12.95 29.61
N LEU A 486 20.99 12.42 28.39
CA LEU A 486 20.65 11.02 28.09
C LEU A 486 21.51 10.00 28.87
N GLU A 487 22.83 10.21 28.93
CA GLU A 487 23.73 9.27 29.60
C GLU A 487 23.50 9.26 31.12
N ALA A 488 23.34 10.45 31.71
CA ALA A 488 23.00 10.60 33.13
C ALA A 488 21.63 9.99 33.48
N MET A 489 20.64 10.09 32.57
CA MET A 489 19.32 9.46 32.75
C MET A 489 19.41 7.93 32.77
N LEU A 490 20.23 7.33 31.90
CA LEU A 490 20.42 5.89 31.84
C LEU A 490 21.23 5.37 33.05
N GLU A 491 22.27 6.10 33.46
CA GLU A 491 23.04 5.79 34.67
C GLU A 491 22.14 5.76 35.90
N TYR A 492 21.31 6.79 36.09
CA TYR A 492 20.35 6.86 37.18
C TYR A 492 19.34 5.68 37.16
N ASN A 493 18.80 5.33 35.98
CA ASN A 493 17.91 4.17 35.85
C ASN A 493 18.63 2.84 36.15
N HIS A 494 19.91 2.70 35.79
CA HIS A 494 20.71 1.52 36.11
C HIS A 494 21.02 1.41 37.60
N GLU A 495 21.33 2.52 38.29
CA GLU A 495 21.61 2.54 39.72
C GLU A 495 20.38 2.21 40.56
N THR A 496 19.24 2.83 40.25
CA THR A 496 17.95 2.53 40.90
C THR A 496 17.50 1.08 40.69
N ASN A 497 17.74 0.52 39.51
CA ASN A 497 17.47 -0.90 39.23
C ASN A 497 18.36 -1.87 40.04
N LYS A 498 19.59 -1.47 40.40
CA LYS A 498 20.50 -2.29 41.20
C LYS A 498 20.16 -2.23 42.70
N GLN A 499 19.75 -1.06 43.20
CA GLN A 499 19.39 -0.87 44.62
C GLN A 499 18.21 -1.74 45.05
N ASP A 500 17.19 -1.88 44.20
CA ASP A 500 15.99 -2.69 44.49
C ASP A 500 16.24 -4.20 44.62
N LYS A 501 17.36 -4.71 44.10
CA LYS A 501 17.64 -6.16 44.09
C LYS A 501 18.51 -6.63 45.26
N ASN A 502 19.23 -5.75 45.96
CA ASN A 502 20.29 -6.21 46.88
C ASN A 502 20.52 -5.38 48.16
N GLN A 503 19.70 -4.39 48.50
CA GLN A 503 19.84 -3.71 49.81
C GLN A 503 18.48 -3.42 50.47
N ILE A 504 18.07 -4.31 51.37
CA ILE A 504 17.36 -3.86 52.57
C ILE A 504 18.43 -3.17 53.42
N SER A 505 18.56 -1.85 53.25
CA SER A 505 19.49 -1.04 54.03
C SER A 505 19.13 -1.14 55.52
N LEU A 506 20.14 -1.43 56.35
CA LEU A 506 20.05 -1.61 57.82
C LEU A 506 19.60 -0.33 58.58
N PHE A 507 19.25 0.75 57.86
CA PHE A 507 18.85 2.06 58.36
C PHE A 507 17.48 2.54 57.83
N GLY A 508 16.53 1.62 57.62
CA GLY A 508 15.20 1.88 57.05
C GLY A 508 14.27 2.87 57.77
N ASN A 509 14.74 3.62 58.77
CA ASN A 509 13.96 4.61 59.53
C ASN A 509 14.33 6.08 59.29
N LEU A 510 15.25 6.37 58.37
CA LEU A 510 15.39 7.73 57.83
C LEU A 510 14.63 7.80 56.51
N LYS A 511 13.51 8.54 56.50
CA LYS A 511 12.90 9.03 55.26
C LYS A 511 13.85 10.04 54.61
N THR A 512 14.98 9.58 54.08
CA THR A 512 15.72 10.32 53.06
C THR A 512 14.86 10.31 51.82
N GLU A 513 14.44 11.50 51.38
CA GLU A 513 13.83 11.69 50.05
C GLU A 513 14.69 10.95 49.03
N ALA A 514 14.06 10.05 48.25
CA ALA A 514 14.75 9.34 47.18
C ALA A 514 15.45 10.39 46.30
N PRO A 515 16.74 10.19 45.92
CA PRO A 515 17.47 11.16 45.12
C PRO A 515 16.73 11.39 43.80
N SER A 516 16.02 12.51 43.67
CA SER A 516 15.28 12.80 42.44
C SER A 516 16.26 13.23 41.36
N PHE A 517 16.29 12.52 40.23
CA PHE A 517 17.06 12.97 39.07
C PHE A 517 16.64 14.38 38.65
N LYS A 518 17.60 15.31 38.52
CA LYS A 518 17.37 16.67 38.03
C LYS A 518 18.03 16.86 36.67
N LEU A 519 17.26 17.34 35.71
CA LEU A 519 17.77 17.72 34.38
C LEU A 519 18.73 18.90 34.53
N LYS A 520 19.91 18.80 33.91
CA LYS A 520 20.82 19.93 33.74
C LYS A 520 20.43 20.72 32.51
N ASP A 521 20.63 22.04 32.53
CA ASP A 521 20.44 22.86 31.34
C ASP A 521 21.39 22.45 30.21
N GLY A 522 20.91 22.55 28.97
CA GLY A 522 21.62 22.11 27.77
C GLY A 522 21.21 22.92 26.54
N PRO A 523 21.87 22.68 25.39
CA PRO A 523 21.52 23.36 24.15
C PRO A 523 20.11 22.96 23.71
N GLN A 524 19.30 23.94 23.32
CA GLN A 524 17.99 23.68 22.73
C GLN A 524 18.16 23.18 21.30
N ALA A 525 17.35 22.19 20.91
CA ALA A 525 17.35 21.66 19.56
C ALA A 525 16.73 22.67 18.58
N THR A 526 17.39 22.89 17.45
CA THR A 526 16.84 23.73 16.39
C THR A 526 15.65 23.04 15.72
N GLN A 527 14.75 23.82 15.11
CA GLN A 527 13.59 23.25 14.41
C GLN A 527 14.00 22.27 13.28
N ALA A 528 15.11 22.51 12.58
CA ALA A 528 15.56 21.57 11.53
C ALA A 528 16.02 20.24 12.10
N GLU A 529 16.72 20.24 13.24
CA GLU A 529 17.12 19.00 13.91
C GLU A 529 15.90 18.22 14.37
N LYS A 530 14.90 18.89 14.97
CA LYS A 530 13.64 18.25 15.37
C LYS A 530 12.92 17.60 14.18
N LEU A 531 12.82 18.32 13.05
CA LEU A 531 12.18 17.82 11.84
C LEU A 531 12.96 16.65 11.22
N LEU A 532 14.29 16.72 11.21
CA LEU A 532 15.15 15.64 10.71
C LEU A 532 14.94 14.36 11.55
N TRP A 533 14.91 14.50 12.87
CA TRP A 533 14.67 13.37 13.78
C TRP A 533 13.28 12.75 13.62
N GLU A 534 12.25 13.58 13.43
CA GLU A 534 10.90 13.09 13.15
C GLU A 534 10.83 12.35 11.83
N LYS A 535 11.49 12.85 10.78
CA LYS A 535 11.58 12.15 9.50
C LYS A 535 12.30 10.81 9.64
N GLU A 536 13.42 10.77 10.38
CA GLU A 536 14.22 9.56 10.57
C GLU A 536 13.45 8.48 11.36
N LEU A 537 12.76 8.87 12.43
CA LEU A 537 12.15 7.94 13.39
C LEU A 537 10.67 7.66 13.15
N LEU A 538 9.92 8.67 12.67
CA LEU A 538 8.48 8.59 12.43
C LEU A 538 8.16 8.51 10.95
N GLY A 539 9.07 8.95 10.07
CA GLY A 539 8.88 8.94 8.62
C GLY A 539 8.38 10.22 8.00
N LEU A 540 7.98 11.18 8.82
CA LEU A 540 7.32 12.40 8.38
C LEU A 540 7.60 13.55 9.34
N TYR A 541 7.35 14.75 8.84
CA TYR A 541 7.42 15.99 9.60
C TYR A 541 6.09 16.22 10.34
N ILE A 542 6.10 16.17 11.67
CA ILE A 542 4.90 16.33 12.51
C ILE A 542 4.86 17.72 13.13
N SER A 543 5.99 18.21 13.66
CA SER A 543 6.07 19.48 14.39
C SER A 543 6.12 20.72 13.50
N GLY A 544 6.07 20.56 12.17
CA GLY A 544 6.10 21.64 11.19
C GLY A 544 6.49 21.14 9.81
N HIS A 545 6.75 22.05 8.88
CA HIS A 545 7.31 21.77 7.56
C HIS A 545 8.72 22.36 7.46
N PRO A 546 9.67 21.72 6.76
CA PRO A 546 11.01 22.31 6.54
C PRO A 546 10.98 23.71 5.92
N LEU A 547 9.94 23.99 5.14
CA LEU A 547 9.69 25.28 4.50
C LEU A 547 9.09 26.34 5.43
N ASP A 548 8.71 26.01 6.67
CA ASP A 548 8.18 26.99 7.62
C ASP A 548 9.17 28.13 7.87
N ARG A 549 10.48 27.85 7.80
CA ARG A 549 11.56 28.85 7.90
C ARG A 549 11.49 29.95 6.85
N ILE A 550 10.93 29.63 5.68
CA ILE A 550 10.80 30.55 4.55
C ILE A 550 9.34 30.83 4.22
N ARG A 551 8.42 30.49 5.12
CA ARG A 551 6.98 30.64 4.95
C ARG A 551 6.58 32.06 4.59
N GLU A 552 7.09 33.06 5.31
CA GLU A 552 6.81 34.47 5.00
C GLU A 552 7.29 34.87 3.61
N LYS A 553 8.45 34.36 3.16
CA LYS A 553 9.01 34.63 1.81
C LYS A 553 8.28 33.86 0.70
N LEU A 554 7.67 32.72 1.04
CA LEU A 554 6.84 31.89 0.16
C LEU A 554 5.43 32.47 0.02
N GLU A 555 4.82 32.88 1.13
CA GLU A 555 3.50 33.51 1.18
C GLU A 555 3.53 34.92 0.58
N SER A 556 4.66 35.63 0.65
CA SER A 556 4.86 36.91 -0.06
C SER A 556 4.95 36.76 -1.58
N ARG A 557 5.06 35.54 -2.11
CA ARG A 557 5.06 35.28 -3.55
C ARG A 557 3.67 34.87 -3.99
N ASP A 558 3.19 35.49 -5.06
CA ASP A 558 1.81 35.31 -5.54
C ASP A 558 1.55 33.93 -6.17
N MET A 559 2.59 33.13 -6.40
CA MET A 559 2.54 31.88 -7.15
C MET A 559 2.99 30.69 -6.30
N ASN A 560 2.06 29.77 -6.05
CA ASN A 560 2.26 28.52 -5.31
C ASN A 560 1.95 27.30 -6.21
N ILE A 561 2.34 26.09 -5.78
CA ILE A 561 2.16 24.86 -6.57
C ILE A 561 0.68 24.61 -6.89
N LYS A 562 -0.23 24.95 -5.96
CA LYS A 562 -1.69 24.83 -6.19
C LYS A 562 -2.18 25.73 -7.34
N LYS A 563 -1.86 27.03 -7.33
CA LYS A 563 -2.18 27.97 -8.44
C LYS A 563 -1.51 27.55 -9.76
N ILE A 564 -0.30 26.99 -9.71
CA ILE A 564 0.35 26.43 -10.90
C ILE A 564 -0.47 25.28 -11.50
N LYS A 565 -0.98 24.38 -10.65
CA LYS A 565 -1.84 23.28 -11.08
C LYS A 565 -3.17 23.76 -11.64
N ASP A 566 -3.78 24.79 -11.04
CA ASP A 566 -5.14 25.20 -11.36
C ASP A 566 -5.21 26.26 -12.48
N GLU A 567 -4.33 27.28 -12.48
CA GLU A 567 -4.54 28.52 -13.26
C GLU A 567 -3.50 28.75 -14.37
N VAL A 568 -2.27 28.24 -14.21
CA VAL A 568 -1.17 28.64 -15.11
C VAL A 568 -1.19 27.83 -16.42
N LYS A 569 -1.11 28.55 -17.56
CA LYS A 569 -1.06 27.98 -18.92
C LYS A 569 0.31 27.37 -19.23
N ASN A 570 0.33 26.40 -20.16
CA ASN A 570 1.53 25.71 -20.60
C ASN A 570 2.59 26.68 -21.16
N GLY A 571 3.87 26.44 -20.88
CA GLY A 571 5.00 27.23 -21.40
C GLY A 571 5.33 28.52 -20.65
N ILE A 572 4.56 28.89 -19.62
CA ILE A 572 4.88 30.05 -18.77
C ILE A 572 6.08 29.71 -17.87
N GLN A 573 7.02 30.64 -17.78
CA GLN A 573 8.16 30.58 -16.89
C GLN A 573 7.71 30.94 -15.47
N ILE A 574 8.05 30.09 -14.52
CA ILE A 574 7.64 30.19 -13.13
C ILE A 574 8.84 30.08 -12.20
N THR A 575 8.77 30.78 -11.07
CA THR A 575 9.76 30.70 -10.00
C THR A 575 9.07 30.18 -8.75
N ILE A 576 9.50 29.01 -8.26
CA ILE A 576 8.96 28.41 -7.03
C ILE A 576 10.08 28.08 -6.05
N ALA A 577 9.73 28.01 -4.78
CA ALA A 577 10.61 27.48 -3.74
C ALA A 577 9.93 26.27 -3.10
N GLY A 578 10.70 25.24 -2.79
CA GLY A 578 10.17 24.01 -2.23
C GLY A 578 11.28 23.07 -1.76
N ILE A 579 10.88 21.95 -1.20
CA ILE A 579 11.80 20.87 -0.81
C ILE A 579 11.76 19.77 -1.86
N ILE A 580 12.92 19.19 -2.19
CA ILE A 580 12.99 18.00 -3.03
C ILE A 580 12.59 16.79 -2.18
N GLU A 581 11.43 16.17 -2.44
CA GLU A 581 11.00 14.95 -1.74
C GLU A 581 11.74 13.72 -2.24
N THR A 582 11.81 13.57 -3.57
CA THR A 582 12.44 12.42 -4.21
C THR A 582 13.25 12.88 -5.41
N SER A 583 14.44 12.31 -5.57
CA SER A 583 15.31 12.51 -6.73
C SER A 583 15.58 11.17 -7.40
N ARG A 584 14.99 10.95 -8.58
CA ARG A 584 15.17 9.73 -9.38
C ARG A 584 16.03 10.05 -10.60
N GLN A 585 17.25 9.56 -10.57
CA GLN A 585 18.18 9.68 -11.69
C GLN A 585 17.83 8.64 -12.76
N VAL A 586 17.78 9.09 -14.01
CA VAL A 586 17.47 8.26 -15.18
C VAL A 586 18.46 8.59 -16.28
N ILE A 587 18.85 7.58 -17.06
CA ILE A 587 19.73 7.73 -18.21
C ILE A 587 18.83 7.84 -19.45
N THR A 588 19.06 8.87 -20.29
CA THR A 588 18.33 9.06 -21.54
C THR A 588 18.75 8.04 -22.60
N LYS A 589 17.98 7.91 -23.68
CA LYS A 589 18.35 7.09 -24.85
C LYS A 589 19.71 7.49 -25.47
N ASN A 590 20.17 8.71 -25.23
CA ASN A 590 21.46 9.23 -25.69
C ASN A 590 22.59 9.06 -24.66
N ASN A 591 22.38 8.23 -23.63
CA ASN A 591 23.33 7.92 -22.56
C ASN A 591 23.71 9.12 -21.65
N GLU A 592 22.87 10.15 -21.59
CA GLU A 592 23.06 11.30 -20.70
C GLU A 592 22.19 11.21 -19.44
N ARG A 593 22.72 11.64 -18.29
CA ARG A 593 22.01 11.58 -17.00
C ARG A 593 21.04 12.73 -16.86
N MET A 594 19.78 12.44 -16.53
CA MET A 594 18.74 13.39 -16.16
C MET A 594 18.13 13.00 -14.81
N ALA A 595 17.44 13.93 -14.14
CA ALA A 595 16.74 13.63 -12.89
C ALA A 595 15.26 14.01 -12.96
N PHE A 596 14.41 13.08 -12.51
CA PHE A 596 13.02 13.36 -12.15
C PHE A 596 12.96 13.68 -10.66
N LEU A 597 12.48 14.87 -10.35
CA LEU A 597 12.38 15.40 -9.01
C LEU A 597 10.91 15.52 -8.65
N LYS A 598 10.54 15.21 -7.41
CA LYS A 598 9.25 15.58 -6.84
C LYS A 598 9.50 16.71 -5.87
N ILE A 599 8.96 17.89 -6.14
CA ILE A 599 9.14 19.07 -5.29
C ILE A 599 7.83 19.36 -4.59
N SER A 600 7.89 19.60 -3.28
CA SER A 600 6.74 20.02 -2.50
C SER A 600 6.92 21.41 -1.90
N ASP A 601 5.81 22.15 -1.86
CA ASP A 601 5.63 23.39 -1.11
C ASP A 601 4.56 23.20 -0.01
N LEU A 602 4.21 24.25 0.71
CA LEU A 602 3.17 24.21 1.75
C LEU A 602 1.75 23.94 1.20
N THR A 603 1.56 23.98 -0.12
CA THR A 603 0.26 23.89 -0.81
C THR A 603 0.09 22.62 -1.64
N GLY A 604 1.17 21.91 -1.99
CA GLY A 604 1.13 20.62 -2.68
C GLY A 604 2.48 20.19 -3.25
N SER A 605 2.50 19.09 -4.02
CA SER A 605 3.69 18.58 -4.70
C SER A 605 3.56 18.61 -6.22
N ILE A 606 4.64 18.87 -6.95
CA ILE A 606 4.69 18.84 -8.43
C ILE A 606 5.93 18.08 -8.92
N GLU A 607 5.78 17.36 -10.02
CA GLU A 607 6.92 16.73 -10.69
C GLU A 607 7.73 17.77 -11.46
N ALA A 608 9.06 17.70 -11.34
CA ALA A 608 9.98 18.48 -12.14
C ALA A 608 11.05 17.62 -12.81
N VAL A 609 11.56 18.10 -13.92
CA VAL A 609 12.56 17.42 -14.74
C VAL A 609 13.78 18.31 -14.85
N ALA A 610 14.92 17.80 -14.40
CA ALA A 610 16.23 18.36 -14.65
C ALA A 610 16.86 17.64 -15.85
N PHE A 611 16.98 18.35 -16.98
CA PHE A 611 17.67 17.83 -18.17
C PHE A 611 19.19 17.75 -17.95
N PRO A 612 19.92 17.00 -18.79
CA PRO A 612 21.34 16.74 -18.58
C PRO A 612 22.25 17.95 -18.40
N SER A 613 21.95 19.08 -19.05
CA SER A 613 22.69 20.35 -18.89
C SER A 613 22.62 20.84 -17.44
N ILE A 614 21.42 21.01 -16.90
CA ILE A 614 21.18 21.48 -15.52
C ILE A 614 21.61 20.44 -14.49
N PHE A 615 21.43 19.15 -14.78
CA PHE A 615 21.83 18.09 -13.87
C PHE A 615 23.35 18.05 -13.62
N LYS A 616 24.16 18.30 -14.66
CA LYS A 616 25.63 18.36 -14.54
C LYS A 616 26.09 19.55 -13.69
N GLU A 617 25.43 20.70 -13.83
CA GLU A 617 25.79 21.93 -13.11
C GLU A 617 25.35 21.92 -11.64
N CYS A 618 24.22 21.31 -11.32
CA CYS A 618 23.58 21.40 -9.99
C CYS A 618 23.53 20.05 -9.24
N ILE A 619 24.45 19.12 -9.49
CA ILE A 619 24.35 17.75 -8.96
C ILE A 619 24.26 17.69 -7.42
N ASP A 620 24.98 18.57 -6.73
CA ASP A 620 25.01 18.62 -5.26
C ASP A 620 23.75 19.23 -4.66
N ILE A 621 22.98 19.98 -5.46
CA ILE A 621 21.75 20.67 -5.03
C ILE A 621 20.52 19.80 -5.32
N LEU A 622 20.55 18.98 -6.38
CA LEU A 622 19.43 18.13 -6.83
C LEU A 622 19.31 16.81 -6.05
N VAL A 623 19.57 16.88 -4.75
CA VAL A 623 19.48 15.77 -3.80
C VAL A 623 18.17 15.90 -3.02
N ALA A 624 17.59 14.77 -2.62
CA ALA A 624 16.42 14.77 -1.74
C ALA A 624 16.72 15.57 -0.45
N GLU A 625 15.67 16.17 0.11
CA GLU A 625 15.64 16.93 1.36
C GLU A 625 16.29 18.32 1.33
N LYS A 626 16.85 18.74 0.20
CA LYS A 626 17.32 20.13 0.04
C LYS A 626 16.16 21.08 -0.27
N CYS A 627 16.17 22.23 0.42
CA CYS A 627 15.31 23.35 0.11
C CYS A 627 15.92 24.11 -1.08
N ILE A 628 15.16 24.21 -2.16
CA ILE A 628 15.61 24.83 -3.40
C ILE A 628 14.64 25.91 -3.86
N ALA A 629 15.17 26.97 -4.45
CA ALA A 629 14.45 27.86 -5.34
C ALA A 629 14.76 27.46 -6.77
N LEU A 630 13.73 27.24 -7.57
CA LEU A 630 13.88 26.89 -8.98
C LEU A 630 13.12 27.83 -9.89
N VAL A 631 13.68 28.04 -11.07
CA VAL A 631 13.05 28.69 -12.21
C VAL A 631 12.83 27.63 -13.27
N GLY A 632 11.63 27.53 -13.81
CA GLY A 632 11.31 26.53 -14.82
C GLY A 632 10.07 26.84 -15.64
N LYS A 633 9.88 26.10 -16.73
CA LYS A 633 8.70 26.21 -17.59
C LYS A 633 7.72 25.09 -17.30
N ILE A 634 6.43 25.42 -17.23
CA ILE A 634 5.38 24.41 -17.09
C ILE A 634 5.26 23.64 -18.39
N SER A 635 5.24 22.31 -18.28
CA SER A 635 5.03 21.36 -19.37
C SER A 635 3.93 20.38 -18.99
N LEU A 636 3.04 20.06 -19.91
CA LEU A 636 1.95 19.12 -19.69
C LEU A 636 2.35 17.72 -20.14
N ARG A 637 2.46 16.77 -19.21
CA ARG A 637 2.86 15.38 -19.47
C ARG A 637 1.84 14.42 -18.87
N ASN A 638 1.31 13.50 -19.67
CA ASN A 638 0.30 12.51 -19.26
C ASN A 638 -0.98 13.11 -18.62
N GLY A 639 -1.33 14.35 -18.96
CA GLY A 639 -2.48 15.04 -18.38
C GLY A 639 -2.23 15.68 -17.00
N GLU A 640 -0.99 15.64 -16.51
CA GLU A 640 -0.55 16.35 -15.30
C GLU A 640 0.47 17.44 -15.66
N LYS A 641 0.45 18.55 -14.92
CA LYS A 641 1.42 19.64 -15.09
C LYS A 641 2.73 19.26 -14.40
N SER A 642 3.83 19.39 -15.12
CA SER A 642 5.20 19.15 -14.67
C SER A 642 6.05 20.40 -14.94
N ILE A 643 7.19 20.53 -14.26
CA ILE A 643 8.10 21.68 -14.42
C ILE A 643 9.38 21.24 -15.10
N ILE A 644 9.77 21.90 -16.18
CA ILE A 644 11.09 21.76 -16.77
C ILE A 644 12.01 22.78 -16.10
N ILE A 645 13.01 22.31 -15.36
CA ILE A 645 13.92 23.17 -14.60
C ILE A 645 14.90 23.86 -15.57
N GLU A 646 14.98 25.18 -15.49
CA GLU A 646 15.93 26.02 -16.23
C GLU A 646 17.05 26.55 -15.32
N ALA A 647 16.77 26.82 -14.03
CA ALA A 647 17.78 27.20 -13.06
C ALA A 647 17.38 26.76 -11.64
N VAL A 648 18.35 26.43 -10.80
CA VAL A 648 18.16 26.01 -9.41
C VAL A 648 19.17 26.69 -8.49
N LYS A 649 18.73 27.03 -7.28
CA LYS A 649 19.58 27.55 -6.21
C LYS A 649 19.16 26.95 -4.86
N GLU A 650 20.13 26.53 -4.05
CA GLU A 650 19.88 26.10 -2.66
C GLU A 650 19.51 27.30 -1.77
N ILE A 651 18.57 27.10 -0.84
CA ILE A 651 18.04 28.14 0.06
C ILE A 651 18.64 28.02 1.46
#